data_AF-A0A0E0KVF8-F1
#
_entry.id   AF-A0A0E0KVF8-F1
#
_cell.length_a   1.000
_cell.length_b   1.000
_cell.length_c   1.000
_cell.angle_alpha   90.00
_cell.angle_beta   90.00
_cell.angle_gamma   90.00
#
_symmetry.space_group_name_H-M   'P 1'
#
loop_
_entity.id
_entity.type
_entity.pdbx_description
1 polymer ?
#
loop_
_entity_poly.entity_id
_entity_poly.type
_entity_poly.pdbx_seq_one_letter_code
_entity_poly.pdbx_strand_id
1 'polypeptide(L)'
;MLSSLPFDDGVGNKEREEAVGCVPPGCGSCVAVMVASAREMALVTNVCDYEELAKQKLPKMVFDFYAAGAEDQWTLRENSEAFSRILFQPRVLVDVSCINMSTSVLGYNISMPIMIAPTALHKLAHPEGELATARAAATAETIMTLSSGSSCSIEEVNLAGPGIRFFQLSIYKDRNLVQQLIQRAEKAGYKAIVLTVDAPWLGRREADVKNRFTLPQNVMLKTFEGMDQGKIDKTNGSGLAAYIASQIDRSFSWKDIKWLQTVTSLPVLVKGIITAQDTRIAIECGAAGIIMSNHGGRQLDYLPATISCLEEVVREANGRVPVFIDGGFRRGTDVFKALALGASGVFIGRPVLFSLAVDGEVGVRKVLQMLSDELELTMALSGCTSLSEITRKHVLTDSDRIRRSRGKSIKNPQFLLPVQEYKKGTSTDKIPEPWPLLLSKEEMALVTNVCEYEELAKQKLPKMVYDFYAAGAEDQWTLRENSEAFSRILFQPRVLVDVSCIDMSTSILGYNISMPIMIAPTALHKLAHPEGRFIWNAGELATARAAAAAKTIMTLSSWSSCSIEEVNLAGPGIRFFQLSIYKDRNLVQQLIQRAEKAGYKAIVLTVDAPWLGRREADVKNRFTLPRNVMLKTFEGLDQGKIDKTNGSGLAAYVASQIDRSFSWKDIKWLQTVTSLPVLVKGIITAQDTRIAIECGVAGIIMSNHGGRQLDYLPATISCLEEVVREANGRVPVFIDSGFRRGTDVFKALALGASGVFIGRPVLFSLAVDGEAGVRNALRMLRDELEITMALSGCTSVKEITRGHVVTESDRIRLLRSKQHQRRRRRRRGQKHQKGKTSALPAIARSLKMVVLQPDPFLSELTSMYERSTEKGSVWVTMKRSSMKCQARLKKMVAKGEAVELRCLVRATDGKKNICTSLSAKEYLKFQASYATVLKAHMHALKKRERKDKKKAAEVEKIPEKAPKKQKKAPSSKKSAGSKS
;
A
#
# COMPACT_ATOMS: atom_id res chain seq x y z
N MET A 1 -31.77 -52.81 19.13
CA MET A 1 -32.22 -53.50 20.37
C MET A 1 -31.21 -53.19 21.46
N LEU A 2 -31.71 -52.71 22.59
CA LEU A 2 -31.00 -52.25 23.79
C LEU A 2 -30.82 -53.41 24.78
N SER A 3 -29.69 -53.42 25.51
CA SER A 3 -29.54 -53.87 26.93
C SER A 3 -28.03 -53.93 27.28
N SER A 4 -27.42 -52.96 27.97
CA SER A 4 -27.38 -52.72 29.44
C SER A 4 -26.19 -53.41 30.18
N LEU A 5 -25.13 -52.61 30.40
CA LEU A 5 -24.18 -52.40 31.55
C LEU A 5 -24.36 -53.20 32.89
N PRO A 6 -23.48 -53.11 33.96
CA PRO A 6 -22.08 -52.61 34.19
C PRO A 6 -21.21 -53.39 35.26
N PHE A 7 -20.04 -52.80 35.65
CA PHE A 7 -19.22 -52.88 36.92
C PHE A 7 -18.05 -53.89 37.01
N ASP A 8 -16.77 -53.43 36.97
CA ASP A 8 -15.83 -53.02 38.07
C ASP A 8 -14.90 -54.21 38.47
N ASP A 9 -13.63 -54.12 38.84
CA ASP A 9 -12.74 -53.01 39.21
C ASP A 9 -11.28 -53.53 39.22
N GLY A 10 -10.31 -52.63 39.06
CA GLY A 10 -9.03 -52.66 39.80
C GLY A 10 -8.01 -53.82 39.71
N VAL A 11 -6.85 -53.47 39.12
CA VAL A 11 -5.46 -53.75 39.58
C VAL A 11 -4.81 -55.11 39.24
N GLY A 12 -3.70 -55.03 38.48
CA GLY A 12 -2.46 -55.72 38.87
C GLY A 12 -1.78 -56.61 37.83
N ASN A 13 -0.79 -56.02 37.14
CA ASN A 13 0.30 -56.66 36.37
C ASN A 13 0.71 -58.08 36.79
N LYS A 14 0.92 -58.96 35.81
CA LYS A 14 2.26 -59.49 35.45
C LYS A 14 2.22 -60.47 34.26
N GLU A 15 3.31 -60.44 33.51
CA GLU A 15 3.83 -61.47 32.59
C GLU A 15 3.23 -61.59 31.19
N ARG A 16 3.94 -61.00 30.21
CA ARG A 16 4.73 -61.74 29.20
C ARG A 16 5.54 -60.77 28.33
N GLU A 17 6.80 -60.62 28.67
CA GLU A 17 7.88 -60.14 27.82
C GLU A 17 8.63 -61.34 27.20
N GLU A 18 9.43 -61.02 26.19
CA GLU A 18 10.51 -61.79 25.55
C GLU A 18 10.17 -62.68 24.34
N ALA A 19 10.38 -62.07 23.15
CA ALA A 19 11.49 -62.48 22.28
C ALA A 19 11.93 -61.28 21.39
N VAL A 20 12.98 -60.57 21.80
CA VAL A 20 13.76 -59.63 20.96
C VAL A 20 15.22 -60.05 21.03
N GLY A 21 15.82 -60.33 19.87
CA GLY A 21 17.25 -60.61 19.72
C GLY A 21 18.08 -59.33 19.70
N CYS A 22 19.23 -59.40 20.37
CA CYS A 22 20.15 -58.32 20.76
C CYS A 22 20.81 -57.52 19.62
N VAL A 23 21.03 -56.22 19.89
CA VAL A 23 22.05 -55.35 19.27
C VAL A 23 22.92 -54.80 20.43
N PRO A 24 24.27 -54.72 20.30
CA PRO A 24 25.16 -54.48 21.44
C PRO A 24 25.11 -53.03 21.98
N PRO A 25 25.47 -52.81 23.26
CA PRO A 25 25.22 -51.56 23.96
C PRO A 25 26.32 -50.54 23.65
N GLY A 26 25.96 -49.46 22.96
CA GLY A 26 26.96 -48.44 22.62
C GLY A 26 26.44 -47.22 21.88
N CYS A 27 25.24 -46.70 22.20
CA CYS A 27 24.91 -45.31 21.84
C CYS A 27 23.68 -44.78 22.58
N GLY A 28 23.87 -44.17 23.75
CA GLY A 28 22.81 -43.39 24.44
C GLY A 28 22.36 -42.13 23.67
N SER A 29 23.03 -41.77 22.57
CA SER A 29 22.68 -40.58 21.77
C SER A 29 21.52 -40.82 20.79
N CYS A 30 21.36 -42.04 20.25
CA CYS A 30 20.34 -42.30 19.23
C CYS A 30 18.92 -42.34 19.81
N VAL A 31 18.73 -42.88 21.02
CA VAL A 31 17.42 -42.96 21.68
C VAL A 31 17.00 -41.61 22.25
N ALA A 32 17.94 -40.83 22.80
CA ALA A 32 17.67 -39.47 23.30
C ALA A 32 17.28 -38.51 22.16
N VAL A 33 17.88 -38.65 20.96
CA VAL A 33 17.51 -37.85 19.78
C VAL A 33 16.12 -38.21 19.24
N MET A 34 15.75 -39.49 19.23
CA MET A 34 14.38 -39.90 18.82
C MET A 34 13.30 -39.42 19.81
N VAL A 35 13.57 -39.49 21.12
CA VAL A 35 12.61 -39.06 22.16
C VAL A 35 12.51 -37.53 22.25
N ALA A 36 13.59 -36.79 21.96
CA ALA A 36 13.56 -35.33 21.85
C ALA A 36 12.77 -34.85 20.62
N SER A 37 12.95 -35.51 19.46
CA SER A 37 12.21 -35.22 18.22
C SER A 37 10.69 -35.43 18.37
N ALA A 38 10.27 -36.49 19.07
CA ALA A 38 8.86 -36.75 19.33
C ALA A 38 8.21 -35.73 20.30
N ARG A 39 8.99 -35.13 21.22
CA ARG A 39 8.52 -34.09 22.15
C ARG A 39 8.37 -32.72 21.48
N GLU A 40 9.22 -32.36 20.53
CA GLU A 40 9.07 -31.12 19.74
C GLU A 40 7.88 -31.20 18.77
N MET A 41 7.57 -32.38 18.22
CA MET A 41 6.39 -32.62 17.37
C MET A 41 5.05 -32.46 18.11
N ALA A 42 5.04 -32.57 19.44
CA ALA A 42 3.82 -32.47 20.26
C ALA A 42 3.32 -31.02 20.48
N LEU A 43 4.02 -30.00 19.95
CA LEU A 43 3.71 -28.58 20.17
C LEU A 43 3.26 -27.80 18.92
N VAL A 44 3.18 -28.43 17.74
CA VAL A 44 2.66 -27.78 16.52
C VAL A 44 1.14 -27.70 16.60
N THR A 45 0.64 -26.50 16.91
CA THR A 45 -0.80 -26.23 17.09
C THR A 45 -1.46 -25.66 15.84
N ASN A 46 -0.69 -24.99 14.99
CA ASN A 46 -1.19 -24.35 13.79
C ASN A 46 -0.10 -24.19 12.72
N VAL A 47 -0.50 -23.86 11.50
CA VAL A 47 0.40 -23.74 10.34
C VAL A 47 1.54 -22.73 10.52
N CYS A 48 1.37 -21.68 11.34
CA CYS A 48 2.43 -20.68 11.53
C CYS A 48 3.60 -21.21 12.35
N ASP A 49 3.39 -22.24 13.17
CA ASP A 49 4.45 -22.81 14.02
C ASP A 49 5.55 -23.45 13.15
N TYR A 50 5.19 -23.97 11.96
CA TYR A 50 6.16 -24.49 10.99
C TYR A 50 7.14 -23.44 10.46
N GLU A 51 6.76 -22.16 10.40
CA GLU A 51 7.66 -21.11 9.92
C GLU A 51 8.81 -20.89 10.92
N GLU A 52 8.52 -20.84 12.22
CA GLU A 52 9.54 -20.70 13.26
C GLU A 52 10.39 -21.97 13.41
N LEU A 53 9.78 -23.17 13.30
CA LEU A 53 10.53 -24.43 13.30
C LEU A 53 11.44 -24.54 12.07
N ALA A 54 10.97 -24.15 10.89
CA ALA A 54 11.78 -24.14 9.68
C ALA A 54 12.94 -23.14 9.80
N LYS A 55 12.74 -22.00 10.44
CA LYS A 55 13.79 -21.01 10.71
C LYS A 55 14.92 -21.55 11.59
N GLN A 56 14.59 -22.42 12.54
CA GLN A 56 15.58 -23.09 13.40
C GLN A 56 16.34 -24.19 12.66
N LYS A 57 15.69 -24.87 11.69
CA LYS A 57 16.25 -26.03 10.99
C LYS A 57 17.01 -25.68 9.71
N LEU A 58 16.59 -24.65 8.99
CA LEU A 58 17.19 -24.26 7.70
C LEU A 58 18.39 -23.33 7.88
N PRO A 59 19.42 -23.44 7.02
CA PRO A 59 20.43 -22.39 6.93
C PRO A 59 19.77 -21.03 6.67
N LYS A 60 20.27 -19.97 7.31
CA LYS A 60 19.71 -18.61 7.20
C LYS A 60 19.44 -18.17 5.76
N MET A 61 20.41 -18.41 4.87
CA MET A 61 20.30 -18.09 3.44
C MET A 61 19.09 -18.76 2.77
N VAL A 62 18.82 -20.02 3.10
CA VAL A 62 17.70 -20.81 2.55
C VAL A 62 16.37 -20.38 3.16
N PHE A 63 16.33 -20.20 4.48
CA PHE A 63 15.13 -19.71 5.15
C PHE A 63 14.70 -18.35 4.59
N ASP A 64 15.63 -17.39 4.52
CA ASP A 64 15.38 -16.05 4.01
C ASP A 64 14.94 -16.07 2.54
N PHE A 65 15.52 -16.96 1.71
CA PHE A 65 15.10 -17.12 0.32
C PHE A 65 13.61 -17.48 0.17
N TYR A 66 13.08 -18.32 1.08
CA TYR A 66 11.66 -18.68 1.10
C TYR A 66 10.78 -17.64 1.79
N ALA A 67 11.22 -17.12 2.94
CA ALA A 67 10.44 -16.22 3.77
C ALA A 67 10.30 -14.82 3.15
N ALA A 68 11.37 -14.27 2.57
CA ALA A 68 11.41 -12.87 2.16
C ALA A 68 10.50 -12.52 0.96
N GLY A 69 10.09 -11.26 0.93
CA GLY A 69 9.41 -10.59 -0.18
C GLY A 69 10.32 -9.63 -0.96
N ALA A 70 9.72 -8.86 -1.87
CA ALA A 70 10.39 -7.76 -2.55
C ALA A 70 10.49 -6.52 -1.64
N GLU A 71 11.57 -5.76 -1.77
CA GLU A 71 11.78 -4.42 -1.18
C GLU A 71 11.38 -4.35 0.31
N ASP A 72 10.40 -3.52 0.66
CA ASP A 72 9.97 -3.24 2.04
C ASP A 72 9.04 -4.34 2.62
N GLN A 73 8.76 -5.36 1.81
CA GLN A 73 7.92 -6.53 2.13
C GLN A 73 6.53 -6.13 2.62
N TRP A 74 6.01 -4.99 2.18
CA TRP A 74 4.70 -4.48 2.57
C TRP A 74 3.58 -5.40 2.09
N THR A 75 3.59 -5.78 0.81
CA THR A 75 2.64 -6.72 0.19
C THR A 75 2.71 -8.09 0.83
N LEU A 76 3.90 -8.53 1.24
CA LEU A 76 4.07 -9.80 1.95
C LEU A 76 3.29 -9.81 3.28
N ARG A 77 3.45 -8.76 4.10
CA ARG A 77 2.70 -8.62 5.36
C ARG A 77 1.20 -8.46 5.12
N GLU A 78 0.85 -7.55 4.21
CA GLU A 78 -0.53 -7.22 3.87
C GLU A 78 -1.32 -8.43 3.32
N ASN A 79 -0.67 -9.32 2.56
CA ASN A 79 -1.27 -10.58 2.08
C ASN A 79 -1.84 -11.43 3.22
N SER A 80 -1.16 -11.47 4.38
CA SER A 80 -1.60 -12.21 5.55
C SER A 80 -2.58 -11.39 6.41
N GLU A 81 -2.27 -10.11 6.66
CA GLU A 81 -3.08 -9.26 7.54
C GLU A 81 -4.49 -8.98 6.99
N ALA A 82 -4.66 -8.97 5.67
CA ALA A 82 -5.93 -8.64 5.02
C ALA A 82 -7.09 -9.56 5.41
N PHE A 83 -6.82 -10.82 5.72
CA PHE A 83 -7.86 -11.77 6.14
C PHE A 83 -8.50 -11.40 7.48
N SER A 84 -7.79 -10.70 8.37
CA SER A 84 -8.32 -10.25 9.67
C SER A 84 -9.42 -9.20 9.52
N ARG A 85 -9.47 -8.51 8.37
CA ARG A 85 -10.45 -7.45 8.09
C ARG A 85 -11.78 -8.00 7.57
N ILE A 86 -11.87 -9.30 7.32
CA ILE A 86 -13.09 -9.99 6.87
C ILE A 86 -13.66 -10.78 8.05
N LEU A 87 -14.88 -10.42 8.49
CA LEU A 87 -15.55 -11.04 9.63
C LEU A 87 -16.63 -12.02 9.19
N PHE A 88 -16.87 -13.08 9.96
CA PHE A 88 -17.92 -14.07 9.67
C PHE A 88 -19.34 -13.57 10.01
N GLN A 89 -20.33 -14.12 9.29
CA GLN A 89 -21.77 -14.04 9.60
C GLN A 89 -22.34 -15.46 9.62
N PRO A 90 -22.15 -16.20 10.72
CA PRO A 90 -22.56 -17.60 10.80
C PRO A 90 -24.08 -17.75 10.78
N ARG A 91 -24.54 -18.91 10.33
CA ARG A 91 -25.92 -19.40 10.48
C ARG A 91 -25.94 -20.40 11.63
N VAL A 92 -26.86 -20.21 12.57
CA VAL A 92 -27.03 -21.09 13.74
C VAL A 92 -28.18 -22.06 13.52
N LEU A 93 -28.18 -23.19 14.25
CA LEU A 93 -29.21 -24.24 14.19
C LEU A 93 -29.34 -24.90 12.81
N VAL A 94 -28.21 -25.13 12.13
CA VAL A 94 -28.11 -25.96 10.93
C VAL A 94 -27.56 -27.32 11.35
N ASP A 95 -28.13 -28.42 10.86
CA ASP A 95 -27.57 -29.75 11.07
C ASP A 95 -26.26 -29.88 10.30
N VAL A 96 -25.18 -30.14 11.02
CA VAL A 96 -23.80 -30.25 10.50
C VAL A 96 -23.19 -31.61 10.82
N SER A 97 -24.02 -32.62 11.05
CA SER A 97 -23.59 -34.00 11.29
C SER A 97 -22.82 -34.62 10.13
N CYS A 98 -22.97 -34.08 8.92
CA CYS A 98 -22.20 -34.44 7.73
C CYS A 98 -21.77 -33.17 6.98
N ILE A 99 -20.47 -33.03 6.71
CA ILE A 99 -19.90 -31.94 5.93
C ILE A 99 -19.18 -32.52 4.71
N ASN A 100 -19.51 -32.00 3.53
CA ASN A 100 -18.86 -32.37 2.28
C ASN A 100 -18.00 -31.22 1.74
N MET A 101 -16.68 -31.41 1.75
CA MET A 101 -15.69 -30.47 1.21
C MET A 101 -15.22 -30.81 -0.21
N SER A 102 -15.69 -31.91 -0.80
CA SER A 102 -15.26 -32.32 -2.14
C SER A 102 -15.71 -31.31 -3.21
N THR A 103 -14.88 -31.14 -4.24
CA THR A 103 -15.16 -30.26 -5.38
C THR A 103 -14.50 -30.78 -6.65
N SER A 104 -14.78 -30.14 -7.79
CA SER A 104 -14.16 -30.43 -9.07
C SER A 104 -13.37 -29.23 -9.59
N VAL A 105 -12.13 -29.47 -10.04
CA VAL A 105 -11.26 -28.49 -10.67
C VAL A 105 -10.94 -28.98 -12.08
N LEU A 106 -11.40 -28.22 -13.09
CA LEU A 106 -11.25 -28.58 -14.52
C LEU A 106 -11.75 -30.00 -14.85
N GLY A 107 -12.79 -30.48 -14.15
CA GLY A 107 -13.37 -31.81 -14.33
C GLY A 107 -12.76 -32.91 -13.44
N TYR A 108 -11.71 -32.61 -12.68
CA TYR A 108 -11.08 -33.57 -11.76
C TYR A 108 -11.58 -33.37 -10.33
N ASN A 109 -12.02 -34.45 -9.69
CA ASN A 109 -12.48 -34.40 -8.30
C ASN A 109 -11.31 -34.31 -7.33
N ILE A 110 -11.45 -33.46 -6.32
CA ILE A 110 -10.53 -33.31 -5.19
C ILE A 110 -11.31 -33.31 -3.88
N SER A 111 -10.68 -33.76 -2.79
CA SER A 111 -11.31 -33.93 -1.47
C SER A 111 -11.63 -32.61 -0.77
N MET A 112 -10.89 -31.54 -1.09
CA MET A 112 -11.00 -30.22 -0.47
C MET A 112 -10.58 -29.11 -1.45
N PRO A 113 -11.03 -27.85 -1.26
CA PRO A 113 -10.73 -26.74 -2.17
C PRO A 113 -9.35 -26.09 -1.89
N ILE A 114 -8.38 -26.86 -1.41
CA ILE A 114 -7.04 -26.40 -1.00
C ILE A 114 -5.99 -27.16 -1.81
N MET A 115 -5.25 -26.44 -2.66
CA MET A 115 -4.26 -26.98 -3.60
C MET A 115 -2.86 -26.43 -3.30
N ILE A 116 -1.82 -27.11 -3.78
CA ILE A 116 -0.43 -26.66 -3.58
C ILE A 116 -0.01 -25.72 -4.73
N ALA A 117 0.40 -24.50 -4.36
CA ALA A 117 0.89 -23.47 -5.27
C ALA A 117 2.23 -23.86 -5.90
N PRO A 118 2.57 -23.34 -7.09
CA PRO A 118 3.90 -23.55 -7.65
C PRO A 118 4.96 -22.83 -6.81
N THR A 119 5.78 -23.62 -6.13
CA THR A 119 7.01 -23.20 -5.45
C THR A 119 8.20 -23.96 -6.02
N ALA A 120 9.36 -23.30 -6.11
CA ALA A 120 10.57 -23.83 -6.74
C ALA A 120 11.57 -24.32 -5.69
N LEU A 121 12.51 -25.16 -6.13
CA LEU A 121 13.72 -25.55 -5.37
C LEU A 121 13.45 -26.25 -4.04
N HIS A 122 12.45 -27.15 -3.97
CA HIS A 122 12.07 -27.80 -2.70
C HIS A 122 13.23 -28.60 -2.06
N LYS A 123 14.26 -29.00 -2.83
CA LYS A 123 15.47 -29.64 -2.29
C LYS A 123 16.33 -28.74 -1.39
N LEU A 124 16.11 -27.43 -1.40
CA LEU A 124 16.68 -26.55 -0.38
C LEU A 124 15.99 -26.76 0.98
N ALA A 125 14.72 -27.15 1.00
CA ALA A 125 13.97 -27.42 2.22
C ALA A 125 14.23 -28.84 2.74
N HIS A 126 14.17 -29.85 1.86
CA HIS A 126 14.29 -31.27 2.24
C HIS A 126 14.89 -32.10 1.10
N PRO A 127 15.74 -33.12 1.35
CA PRO A 127 16.41 -33.89 0.29
C PRO A 127 15.48 -34.52 -0.76
N GLU A 128 14.28 -34.95 -0.35
CA GLU A 128 13.27 -35.50 -1.27
C GLU A 128 12.53 -34.44 -2.11
N GLY A 129 12.62 -33.17 -1.71
CA GLY A 129 12.10 -32.01 -2.43
C GLY A 129 10.64 -32.17 -2.90
N GLU A 130 10.43 -31.93 -4.20
CA GLU A 130 9.11 -31.95 -4.83
C GLU A 130 8.46 -33.34 -4.83
N LEU A 131 9.23 -34.43 -4.71
CA LEU A 131 8.68 -35.78 -4.69
C LEU A 131 7.85 -36.02 -3.41
N ALA A 132 8.39 -35.60 -2.26
CA ALA A 132 7.68 -35.66 -0.98
C ALA A 132 6.42 -34.78 -1.00
N THR A 133 6.49 -33.59 -1.60
CA THR A 133 5.31 -32.73 -1.77
C THR A 133 4.25 -33.39 -2.67
N ALA A 134 4.66 -34.05 -3.75
CA ALA A 134 3.74 -34.71 -4.68
C ALA A 134 3.01 -35.88 -4.03
N ARG A 135 3.70 -36.70 -3.24
CA ARG A 135 3.09 -37.79 -2.46
C ARG A 135 2.16 -37.28 -1.36
N ALA A 136 2.52 -36.18 -0.70
CA ALA A 136 1.64 -35.55 0.27
C ALA A 136 0.34 -35.04 -0.37
N ALA A 137 0.41 -34.38 -1.53
CA ALA A 137 -0.76 -33.91 -2.27
C ALA A 137 -1.65 -35.08 -2.76
N ALA A 138 -1.03 -36.14 -3.27
CA ALA A 138 -1.69 -37.37 -3.66
C ALA A 138 -2.47 -38.02 -2.50
N THR A 139 -1.81 -38.16 -1.34
CA THR A 139 -2.42 -38.73 -0.12
C THR A 139 -3.58 -37.88 0.38
N ALA A 140 -3.49 -36.55 0.24
CA ALA A 140 -4.57 -35.64 0.59
C ALA A 140 -5.65 -35.51 -0.51
N GLU A 141 -5.53 -36.25 -1.62
CA GLU A 141 -6.44 -36.22 -2.77
C GLU A 141 -6.67 -34.80 -3.32
N THR A 142 -5.59 -34.02 -3.45
CA THR A 142 -5.61 -32.66 -3.99
C THR A 142 -4.54 -32.44 -5.06
N ILE A 143 -4.56 -31.25 -5.68
CA ILE A 143 -3.69 -30.88 -6.80
C ILE A 143 -2.36 -30.30 -6.29
N MET A 144 -1.27 -30.77 -6.87
CA MET A 144 0.02 -30.09 -6.81
C MET A 144 0.31 -29.36 -8.12
N THR A 145 0.71 -28.09 -8.04
CA THR A 145 1.29 -27.38 -9.19
C THR A 145 2.81 -27.40 -9.10
N LEU A 146 3.48 -28.04 -10.07
CA LEU A 146 4.94 -28.07 -10.14
C LEU A 146 5.48 -26.79 -10.79
N SER A 147 6.51 -26.16 -10.22
CA SER A 147 7.19 -25.01 -10.84
C SER A 147 8.13 -25.43 -11.97
N SER A 148 8.28 -24.59 -13.01
CA SER A 148 9.35 -24.76 -14.00
C SER A 148 10.75 -24.61 -13.39
N GLY A 149 10.88 -23.99 -12.21
CA GLY A 149 12.12 -23.90 -11.43
C GLY A 149 12.35 -25.07 -10.47
N SER A 150 11.85 -26.28 -10.78
CA SER A 150 11.91 -27.40 -9.85
C SER A 150 13.28 -28.07 -9.74
N SER A 151 13.60 -28.55 -8.53
CA SER A 151 14.77 -29.40 -8.24
C SER A 151 14.60 -30.90 -8.55
N CYS A 152 13.44 -31.27 -9.08
CA CYS A 152 13.13 -32.59 -9.64
C CYS A 152 12.65 -32.43 -11.10
N SER A 153 12.75 -33.49 -11.90
CA SER A 153 12.25 -33.45 -13.27
C SER A 153 10.71 -33.55 -13.31
N ILE A 154 10.12 -33.13 -14.43
CA ILE A 154 8.67 -33.21 -14.67
C ILE A 154 8.18 -34.66 -14.51
N GLU A 155 8.97 -35.60 -15.03
CA GLU A 155 8.69 -37.03 -15.05
C GLU A 155 8.84 -37.67 -13.67
N GLU A 156 9.93 -37.37 -12.94
CA GLU A 156 10.17 -37.87 -11.57
C GLU A 156 9.01 -37.51 -10.64
N VAL A 157 8.56 -36.25 -10.71
CA VAL A 157 7.45 -35.75 -9.87
C VAL A 157 6.14 -36.47 -10.17
N ASN A 158 5.87 -36.77 -11.45
CA ASN A 158 4.66 -37.52 -11.81
C ASN A 158 4.73 -38.99 -11.35
N LEU A 159 5.91 -39.62 -11.47
CA LEU A 159 6.14 -41.00 -11.04
C LEU A 159 6.12 -41.18 -9.51
N ALA A 160 6.22 -40.10 -8.74
CA ALA A 160 6.24 -40.17 -7.27
C ALA A 160 4.95 -40.75 -6.65
N GLY A 161 3.82 -40.77 -7.37
CA GLY A 161 2.57 -41.39 -6.88
C GLY A 161 1.33 -40.98 -7.68
N PRO A 162 0.18 -41.67 -7.49
CA PRO A 162 -1.07 -41.34 -8.15
C PRO A 162 -1.59 -39.98 -7.67
N GLY A 163 -1.77 -39.01 -8.57
CA GLY A 163 -2.22 -37.67 -8.16
C GLY A 163 -2.39 -36.71 -9.33
N ILE A 164 -3.22 -35.68 -9.12
CA ILE A 164 -3.47 -34.67 -10.15
C ILE A 164 -2.39 -33.60 -10.04
N ARG A 165 -1.73 -33.32 -11.17
CA ARG A 165 -0.62 -32.38 -11.24
C ARG A 165 -0.84 -31.35 -12.34
N PHE A 166 -0.60 -30.09 -12.00
CA PHE A 166 -0.49 -28.99 -12.95
C PHE A 166 0.97 -28.58 -13.11
N PHE A 167 1.33 -28.04 -14.27
CA PHE A 167 2.69 -27.60 -14.56
C PHE A 167 2.72 -26.09 -14.74
N GLN A 168 3.44 -25.39 -13.86
CA GLN A 168 3.63 -23.95 -13.96
C GLN A 168 4.76 -23.63 -14.93
N LEU A 169 4.47 -22.72 -15.85
CA LEU A 169 5.36 -22.28 -16.90
C LEU A 169 5.60 -20.78 -16.79
N SER A 170 6.87 -20.40 -16.75
CA SER A 170 7.32 -19.05 -17.11
C SER A 170 7.76 -19.10 -18.57
N ILE A 171 7.62 -18.00 -19.30
CA ILE A 171 7.94 -18.02 -20.73
C ILE A 171 9.38 -17.59 -20.93
N TYR A 172 10.12 -18.44 -21.63
CA TYR A 172 11.51 -18.24 -21.95
C TYR A 172 11.67 -17.71 -23.37
N LYS A 173 12.78 -17.00 -23.63
CA LYS A 173 13.11 -16.43 -24.94
C LYS A 173 13.12 -17.48 -26.03
N ASP A 174 13.64 -18.68 -25.72
CA ASP A 174 13.59 -19.82 -26.63
C ASP A 174 12.22 -20.49 -26.58
N ARG A 175 11.43 -20.31 -27.64
CA ARG A 175 10.10 -20.92 -27.77
C ARG A 175 10.15 -22.42 -28.02
N ASN A 176 11.25 -22.96 -28.56
CA ASN A 176 11.43 -24.40 -28.69
C ASN A 176 11.59 -25.04 -27.31
N LEU A 177 12.37 -24.41 -26.42
CA LEU A 177 12.49 -24.85 -25.03
C LEU A 177 11.12 -24.88 -24.33
N VAL A 178 10.34 -23.82 -24.49
CA VAL A 178 8.97 -23.74 -23.94
C VAL A 178 8.09 -24.87 -24.47
N GLN A 179 8.11 -25.13 -25.78
CA GLN A 179 7.35 -26.21 -26.40
C GLN A 179 7.79 -27.59 -25.91
N GLN A 180 9.09 -27.83 -25.75
CA GLN A 180 9.60 -29.10 -25.21
C GLN A 180 9.14 -29.34 -23.76
N LEU A 181 9.16 -28.31 -22.91
CA LEU A 181 8.68 -28.42 -21.53
C LEU A 181 7.19 -28.76 -21.46
N ILE A 182 6.39 -28.13 -22.32
CA ILE A 182 4.95 -28.40 -22.44
C ILE A 182 4.71 -29.85 -22.88
N GLN A 183 5.39 -30.30 -23.93
CA GLN A 183 5.26 -31.67 -24.45
C GLN A 183 5.68 -32.72 -23.41
N ARG A 184 6.73 -32.44 -22.63
CA ARG A 184 7.14 -33.30 -21.50
C ARG A 184 6.07 -33.38 -20.43
N ALA A 185 5.47 -32.24 -20.05
CA ALA A 185 4.39 -32.22 -19.08
C ALA A 185 3.15 -32.98 -19.58
N GLU A 186 2.74 -32.79 -20.84
CA GLU A 186 1.66 -33.53 -21.47
C GLU A 186 1.92 -35.04 -21.47
N LYS A 187 3.10 -35.46 -21.95
CA LYS A 187 3.49 -36.87 -22.02
C LYS A 187 3.60 -37.51 -20.64
N ALA A 188 4.06 -36.75 -19.64
CA ALA A 188 4.10 -37.19 -18.25
C ALA A 188 2.70 -37.26 -17.63
N GLY A 189 1.66 -36.73 -18.27
CA GLY A 189 0.27 -36.87 -17.81
C GLY A 189 -0.25 -35.73 -16.93
N TYR A 190 0.44 -34.58 -16.92
CA TYR A 190 -0.05 -33.36 -16.26
C TYR A 190 -1.36 -32.90 -16.88
N LYS A 191 -2.21 -32.24 -16.07
CA LYS A 191 -3.61 -31.96 -16.42
C LYS A 191 -3.90 -30.52 -16.81
N ALA A 192 -2.99 -29.59 -16.55
CA ALA A 192 -3.11 -28.20 -16.94
C ALA A 192 -1.75 -27.51 -17.00
N ILE A 193 -1.67 -26.45 -17.80
CA ILE A 193 -0.54 -25.51 -17.81
C ILE A 193 -0.93 -24.27 -17.00
N VAL A 194 -0.12 -23.89 -16.02
CA VAL A 194 -0.28 -22.68 -15.23
C VAL A 194 0.71 -21.64 -15.72
N LEU A 195 0.24 -20.72 -16.57
CA LEU A 195 1.07 -19.65 -17.12
C LEU A 195 1.21 -18.51 -16.10
N THR A 196 2.44 -18.26 -15.63
CA THR A 196 2.75 -17.14 -14.74
C THR A 196 2.96 -15.87 -15.55
N VAL A 197 2.20 -14.81 -15.26
CA VAL A 197 2.22 -13.54 -16.02
C VAL A 197 2.62 -12.30 -15.22
N ASP A 198 2.77 -12.44 -13.90
CA ASP A 198 3.13 -11.36 -12.95
C ASP A 198 4.63 -11.27 -12.66
N ALA A 199 5.48 -11.97 -13.42
CA ALA A 199 6.93 -11.98 -13.27
C ALA A 199 7.68 -11.80 -14.60
N PRO A 200 7.36 -10.77 -15.42
CA PRO A 200 8.12 -10.47 -16.64
C PRO A 200 9.56 -9.99 -16.32
N TRP A 201 9.76 -9.52 -15.09
CA TRP A 201 11.05 -9.21 -14.49
C TRP A 201 11.11 -9.81 -13.08
N LEU A 202 12.29 -10.12 -12.57
CA LEU A 202 12.43 -10.58 -11.18
C LEU A 202 12.47 -9.40 -10.21
N GLY A 203 11.59 -9.43 -9.21
CA GLY A 203 11.56 -8.46 -8.12
C GLY A 203 12.86 -8.40 -7.32
N ARG A 204 13.14 -7.21 -6.76
CA ARG A 204 14.32 -6.96 -5.92
C ARG A 204 14.11 -7.53 -4.51
N ARG A 205 14.68 -8.70 -4.25
CA ARG A 205 14.63 -9.39 -2.96
C ARG A 205 15.89 -9.08 -2.16
N GLU A 206 15.82 -8.12 -1.24
CA GLU A 206 17.00 -7.62 -0.51
C GLU A 206 17.68 -8.70 0.34
N ALA A 207 16.92 -9.65 0.90
CA ALA A 207 17.49 -10.75 1.68
C ALA A 207 18.37 -11.67 0.81
N ASP A 208 17.99 -11.92 -0.44
CA ASP A 208 18.78 -12.73 -1.37
C ASP A 208 20.11 -12.04 -1.70
N VAL A 209 20.10 -10.71 -1.86
CA VAL A 209 21.29 -9.90 -2.09
C VAL A 209 22.20 -9.91 -0.86
N LYS A 210 21.65 -9.65 0.33
CA LYS A 210 22.39 -9.61 1.60
C LYS A 210 23.03 -10.96 1.94
N ASN A 211 22.32 -12.04 1.68
CA ASN A 211 22.84 -13.39 1.89
C ASN A 211 23.72 -13.89 0.74
N ARG A 212 23.92 -13.09 -0.33
CA ARG A 212 24.63 -13.50 -1.56
C ARG A 212 24.13 -14.86 -2.06
N PHE A 213 22.81 -14.99 -2.15
CA PHE A 213 22.14 -16.27 -2.39
C PHE A 213 22.71 -16.96 -3.63
N THR A 214 23.18 -18.18 -3.42
CA THR A 214 23.70 -19.08 -4.44
C THR A 214 23.08 -20.46 -4.20
N LEU A 215 22.73 -21.16 -5.28
CA LEU A 215 22.31 -22.55 -5.17
C LEU A 215 23.49 -23.43 -4.72
N PRO A 216 23.31 -24.23 -3.66
CA PRO A 216 24.26 -25.27 -3.27
C PRO A 216 24.57 -26.23 -4.44
N GLN A 217 25.80 -26.75 -4.50
CA GLN A 217 26.25 -27.61 -5.61
C GLN A 217 25.40 -28.87 -5.80
N ASN A 218 24.78 -29.38 -4.74
CA ASN A 218 23.92 -30.55 -4.76
C ASN A 218 22.46 -30.26 -5.20
N VAL A 219 22.12 -29.02 -5.53
CA VAL A 219 20.78 -28.62 -5.97
C VAL A 219 20.85 -28.05 -7.38
N MET A 220 20.14 -28.69 -8.31
CA MET A 220 20.05 -28.29 -9.72
C MET A 220 18.61 -28.16 -10.18
N LEU A 221 18.37 -27.35 -11.21
CA LEU A 221 17.08 -27.23 -11.88
C LEU A 221 16.86 -28.40 -12.85
N LYS A 222 16.54 -29.58 -12.31
CA LYS A 222 16.35 -30.82 -13.08
C LYS A 222 15.27 -30.73 -14.16
N THR A 223 14.35 -29.77 -14.05
CA THR A 223 13.38 -29.49 -15.12
C THR A 223 14.06 -29.22 -16.47
N PHE A 224 15.26 -28.64 -16.49
CA PHE A 224 16.01 -28.30 -17.72
C PHE A 224 17.11 -29.32 -18.06
N GLU A 225 17.25 -30.40 -17.29
CA GLU A 225 18.29 -31.40 -17.50
C GLU A 225 18.17 -32.06 -18.89
N GLY A 226 19.29 -32.21 -19.60
CA GLY A 226 19.34 -32.81 -20.93
C GLY A 226 18.87 -31.93 -22.10
N MET A 227 18.50 -30.67 -21.85
CA MET A 227 18.11 -29.72 -22.90
C MET A 227 19.33 -28.98 -23.48
N ASP A 228 19.25 -28.54 -24.75
CA ASP A 228 20.29 -27.71 -25.36
C ASP A 228 20.26 -26.30 -24.74
N GLN A 229 21.20 -26.06 -23.84
CA GLN A 229 21.25 -24.84 -23.03
C GLN A 229 22.29 -23.82 -23.54
N GLY A 230 22.96 -24.07 -24.67
CA GLY A 230 24.07 -23.26 -25.15
C GLY A 230 25.35 -23.38 -24.29
N LYS A 231 26.29 -22.43 -24.44
CA LYS A 231 27.57 -22.39 -23.70
C LYS A 231 27.38 -21.91 -22.26
N ILE A 232 26.81 -22.74 -21.39
CA ILE A 232 26.75 -22.49 -19.95
C ILE A 232 27.86 -23.29 -19.26
N ASP A 233 28.48 -22.69 -18.25
CA ASP A 233 29.31 -23.41 -17.30
C ASP A 233 28.43 -24.38 -16.48
N LYS A 234 28.34 -25.63 -16.95
CA LYS A 234 27.49 -26.69 -16.38
C LYS A 234 27.94 -27.17 -15.00
N THR A 235 29.02 -26.62 -14.46
CA THR A 235 29.69 -27.13 -13.26
C THR A 235 29.15 -26.58 -11.94
N ASN A 236 28.29 -25.53 -11.95
CA ASN A 236 27.76 -24.91 -10.74
C ASN A 236 26.25 -24.57 -10.85
N GLY A 237 25.40 -25.18 -10.01
CA GLY A 237 23.94 -24.98 -10.00
C GLY A 237 23.49 -23.52 -9.90
N SER A 238 24.28 -22.66 -9.26
CA SER A 238 24.04 -21.21 -9.17
C SER A 238 24.09 -20.48 -10.52
N GLY A 239 25.00 -20.88 -11.40
CA GLY A 239 25.14 -20.28 -12.74
C GLY A 239 23.93 -20.59 -13.61
N LEU A 240 23.42 -21.82 -13.53
CA LEU A 240 22.23 -22.24 -14.27
C LEU A 240 20.96 -21.50 -13.81
N ALA A 241 20.75 -21.32 -12.50
CA ALA A 241 19.57 -20.59 -12.02
C ALA A 241 19.59 -19.10 -12.39
N ALA A 242 20.75 -18.45 -12.29
CA ALA A 242 20.92 -17.07 -12.77
C ALA A 242 20.71 -16.98 -14.29
N TYR A 243 21.20 -17.96 -15.06
CA TYR A 243 20.97 -18.04 -16.49
C TYR A 243 19.48 -18.20 -16.83
N ILE A 244 18.78 -19.17 -16.23
CA ILE A 244 17.35 -19.40 -16.50
C ILE A 244 16.51 -18.18 -16.13
N ALA A 245 16.84 -17.49 -15.04
CA ALA A 245 16.23 -16.21 -14.70
C ALA A 245 16.44 -15.14 -15.80
N SER A 246 17.63 -15.10 -16.43
CA SER A 246 17.94 -14.20 -17.55
C SER A 246 17.25 -14.57 -18.87
N GLN A 247 16.78 -15.82 -18.99
CA GLN A 247 16.08 -16.33 -20.16
C GLN A 247 14.58 -16.02 -20.15
N ILE A 248 14.02 -15.44 -19.09
CA ILE A 248 12.62 -14.99 -19.08
C ILE A 248 12.40 -13.99 -20.23
N ASP A 249 11.40 -14.26 -21.06
CA ASP A 249 11.03 -13.43 -22.20
C ASP A 249 10.23 -12.21 -21.73
N ARG A 250 10.87 -11.05 -21.80
CA ARG A 250 10.29 -9.76 -21.39
C ARG A 250 9.28 -9.23 -22.41
N SER A 251 9.27 -9.76 -23.63
CA SER A 251 8.36 -9.37 -24.71
C SER A 251 7.01 -10.10 -24.68
N PHE A 252 6.83 -10.97 -23.69
CA PHE A 252 5.67 -11.82 -23.57
C PHE A 252 4.37 -11.03 -23.35
N SER A 253 3.33 -11.36 -24.10
CA SER A 253 2.10 -10.58 -24.17
C SER A 253 0.84 -11.46 -24.33
N TRP A 254 -0.34 -10.84 -24.35
CA TRP A 254 -1.63 -11.55 -24.50
C TRP A 254 -1.72 -12.41 -25.78
N LYS A 255 -1.01 -12.06 -26.86
CA LYS A 255 -1.00 -12.83 -28.12
C LYS A 255 -0.43 -14.23 -27.93
N ASP A 256 0.47 -14.37 -26.96
CA ASP A 256 1.18 -15.61 -26.73
C ASP A 256 0.34 -16.68 -26.02
N ILE A 257 -0.74 -16.28 -25.34
CA ILE A 257 -1.73 -17.24 -24.81
C ILE A 257 -2.35 -18.04 -25.96
N LYS A 258 -2.68 -17.36 -27.07
CA LYS A 258 -3.21 -18.01 -28.27
C LYS A 258 -2.18 -18.95 -28.89
N TRP A 259 -0.92 -18.54 -28.93
CA TRP A 259 0.17 -19.41 -29.39
C TRP A 259 0.30 -20.66 -28.49
N LEU A 260 0.25 -20.50 -27.15
CA LEU A 260 0.30 -21.64 -26.22
C LEU A 260 -0.83 -22.65 -26.51
N GLN A 261 -2.04 -22.18 -26.79
CA GLN A 261 -3.17 -23.04 -27.17
C GLN A 261 -2.95 -23.80 -28.49
N THR A 262 -2.00 -23.39 -29.35
CA THR A 262 -1.65 -24.14 -30.57
C THR A 262 -0.64 -25.25 -30.33
N VAL A 263 0.12 -25.19 -29.23
CA VAL A 263 1.20 -26.14 -28.93
C VAL A 263 0.84 -27.14 -27.82
N THR A 264 -0.31 -26.98 -27.16
CA THR A 264 -0.83 -27.92 -26.15
C THR A 264 -2.33 -28.10 -26.27
N SER A 265 -2.79 -29.30 -25.91
CA SER A 265 -4.20 -29.62 -25.71
C SER A 265 -4.67 -29.41 -24.26
N LEU A 266 -3.74 -29.18 -23.33
CA LEU A 266 -4.07 -28.98 -21.92
C LEU A 266 -4.72 -27.61 -21.69
N PRO A 267 -5.66 -27.52 -20.72
CA PRO A 267 -6.21 -26.24 -20.32
C PRO A 267 -5.12 -25.31 -19.77
N VAL A 268 -5.12 -24.06 -20.23
CA VAL A 268 -4.18 -23.02 -19.79
C VAL A 268 -4.84 -22.14 -18.72
N LEU A 269 -4.35 -22.22 -17.49
CA LEU A 269 -4.69 -21.35 -16.37
C LEU A 269 -3.74 -20.15 -16.35
N VAL A 270 -4.26 -18.93 -16.20
CA VAL A 270 -3.43 -17.71 -16.14
C VAL A 270 -3.25 -17.27 -14.69
N LYS A 271 -2.02 -17.36 -14.18
CA LYS A 271 -1.62 -16.97 -12.82
C LYS A 271 -0.96 -15.60 -12.80
N GLY A 272 -1.42 -14.72 -11.91
CA GLY A 272 -0.84 -13.37 -11.74
C GLY A 272 -1.81 -12.22 -12.02
N ILE A 273 -3.11 -12.51 -12.19
CA ILE A 273 -4.14 -11.51 -12.47
C ILE A 273 -4.73 -10.99 -11.15
N ILE A 274 -4.76 -9.67 -10.97
CA ILE A 274 -5.37 -9.03 -9.79
C ILE A 274 -6.38 -7.92 -10.12
N THR A 275 -6.68 -7.69 -11.40
CA THR A 275 -7.59 -6.62 -11.87
C THR A 275 -8.76 -7.18 -12.69
N ALA A 276 -9.92 -6.50 -12.70
CA ALA A 276 -11.00 -6.86 -13.62
C ALA A 276 -10.58 -6.71 -15.09
N GLN A 277 -9.78 -5.71 -15.43
CA GLN A 277 -9.40 -5.48 -16.82
C GLN A 277 -8.61 -6.68 -17.40
N ASP A 278 -7.59 -7.15 -16.69
CA ASP A 278 -6.78 -8.27 -17.17
C ASP A 278 -7.55 -9.60 -17.06
N THR A 279 -8.50 -9.71 -16.13
CA THR A 279 -9.47 -10.82 -16.08
C THR A 279 -10.28 -10.92 -17.36
N ARG A 280 -10.79 -9.80 -17.87
CA ARG A 280 -11.56 -9.77 -19.12
C ARG A 280 -10.71 -10.22 -20.30
N ILE A 281 -9.50 -9.67 -20.44
CA ILE A 281 -8.60 -9.96 -21.54
C ILE A 281 -8.17 -11.44 -21.52
N ALA A 282 -7.88 -12.00 -20.34
CA ALA A 282 -7.55 -13.41 -20.19
C ALA A 282 -8.68 -14.33 -20.71
N ILE A 283 -9.93 -14.01 -20.37
CA ILE A 283 -11.11 -14.76 -20.85
C ILE A 283 -11.26 -14.61 -22.37
N GLU A 284 -11.11 -13.40 -22.91
CA GLU A 284 -11.15 -13.13 -24.35
C GLU A 284 -10.03 -13.85 -25.12
N CYS A 285 -8.89 -14.10 -24.48
CA CYS A 285 -7.79 -14.90 -25.02
C CYS A 285 -7.95 -16.41 -24.80
N GLY A 286 -9.06 -16.87 -24.20
CA GLY A 286 -9.37 -18.28 -24.04
C GLY A 286 -8.70 -18.96 -22.85
N ALA A 287 -8.33 -18.22 -21.80
CA ALA A 287 -7.88 -18.83 -20.55
C ALA A 287 -8.94 -19.81 -20.00
N ALA A 288 -8.53 -21.00 -19.59
CA ALA A 288 -9.42 -22.01 -19.01
C ALA A 288 -9.77 -21.73 -17.54
N GLY A 289 -9.05 -20.80 -16.90
CA GLY A 289 -9.23 -20.38 -15.52
C GLY A 289 -8.20 -19.35 -15.11
N ILE A 290 -8.44 -18.70 -13.98
CA ILE A 290 -7.60 -17.61 -13.47
C ILE A 290 -7.08 -17.99 -12.08
N ILE A 291 -5.79 -17.79 -11.82
CA ILE A 291 -5.21 -17.86 -10.48
C ILE A 291 -4.79 -16.46 -10.07
N MET A 292 -5.56 -15.85 -9.17
CA MET A 292 -5.21 -14.55 -8.61
C MET A 292 -3.98 -14.67 -7.73
N SER A 293 -2.88 -14.03 -8.12
CA SER A 293 -1.61 -14.10 -7.42
C SER A 293 -0.88 -12.77 -7.59
N ASN A 294 -0.19 -12.33 -6.54
CA ASN A 294 0.85 -11.29 -6.60
C ASN A 294 2.22 -11.93 -6.28
N HIS A 295 2.38 -13.20 -6.67
CA HIS A 295 3.55 -14.02 -6.44
C HIS A 295 3.98 -14.14 -4.97
N GLY A 296 3.02 -14.02 -4.03
CA GLY A 296 3.29 -14.02 -2.60
C GLY A 296 4.09 -12.81 -2.11
N GLY A 297 4.03 -11.68 -2.84
CA GLY A 297 4.74 -10.44 -2.50
C GLY A 297 6.23 -10.45 -2.89
N ARG A 298 6.64 -11.30 -3.84
CA ARG A 298 8.05 -11.47 -4.24
C ARG A 298 8.48 -10.70 -5.48
N GLN A 299 7.54 -10.10 -6.23
CA GLN A 299 7.83 -9.39 -7.48
C GLN A 299 7.76 -7.87 -7.28
N LEU A 300 6.56 -7.30 -7.25
CA LEU A 300 6.34 -5.86 -7.02
C LEU A 300 5.75 -5.62 -5.63
N ASP A 301 6.42 -4.81 -4.81
CA ASP A 301 5.92 -4.44 -3.48
C ASP A 301 4.85 -3.33 -3.58
N TYR A 302 4.06 -3.13 -2.51
CA TYR A 302 2.90 -2.24 -2.47
C TYR A 302 1.76 -2.59 -3.46
N LEU A 303 1.69 -3.84 -3.90
CA LEU A 303 0.49 -4.43 -4.48
C LEU A 303 -0.56 -4.71 -3.40
N PRO A 304 -1.86 -4.55 -3.69
CA PRO A 304 -2.91 -4.97 -2.77
C PRO A 304 -2.83 -6.46 -2.47
N ALA A 305 -3.29 -6.87 -1.28
CA ALA A 305 -3.51 -8.28 -0.99
C ALA A 305 -4.48 -8.90 -2.01
N THR A 306 -4.20 -10.13 -2.45
CA THR A 306 -5.03 -10.82 -3.46
C THR A 306 -6.48 -10.95 -2.99
N ILE A 307 -6.70 -11.24 -1.70
CA ILE A 307 -8.04 -11.33 -1.11
C ILE A 307 -8.84 -10.02 -1.20
N SER A 308 -8.16 -8.87 -1.17
CA SER A 308 -8.79 -7.55 -1.30
C SER A 308 -9.28 -7.26 -2.72
N CYS A 309 -8.72 -7.94 -3.72
CA CYS A 309 -9.07 -7.80 -5.14
C CYS A 309 -10.10 -8.86 -5.61
N LEU A 310 -10.29 -9.93 -4.84
CA LEU A 310 -11.05 -11.12 -5.27
C LEU A 310 -12.48 -10.82 -5.76
N GLU A 311 -13.24 -10.00 -5.03
CA GLU A 311 -14.62 -9.67 -5.43
C GLU A 311 -14.72 -8.90 -6.76
N GLU A 312 -13.65 -8.22 -7.18
CA GLU A 312 -13.60 -7.53 -8.47
C GLU A 312 -13.39 -8.52 -9.61
N VAL A 313 -12.39 -9.38 -9.50
CA VAL A 313 -12.06 -10.41 -10.49
C VAL A 313 -13.20 -11.41 -10.65
N VAL A 314 -13.74 -11.96 -9.56
CA VAL A 314 -14.87 -12.91 -9.60
C VAL A 314 -16.08 -12.31 -10.33
N ARG A 315 -16.35 -11.02 -10.10
CA ARG A 315 -17.47 -10.33 -10.76
C ARG A 315 -17.25 -10.16 -12.25
N GLU A 316 -16.03 -9.87 -12.67
CA GLU A 316 -15.71 -9.76 -14.09
C GLU A 316 -15.73 -11.14 -14.78
N ALA A 317 -15.19 -12.17 -14.12
CA ALA A 317 -15.25 -13.55 -14.62
C ALA A 317 -16.71 -14.00 -14.81
N ASN A 318 -17.59 -13.65 -13.86
CA ASN A 318 -19.04 -13.88 -13.92
C ASN A 318 -19.39 -15.34 -14.25
N GLY A 319 -18.64 -16.28 -13.69
CA GLY A 319 -18.82 -17.72 -13.90
C GLY A 319 -18.38 -18.26 -15.27
N ARG A 320 -17.81 -17.43 -16.17
CA ARG A 320 -17.30 -17.88 -17.47
C ARG A 320 -16.11 -18.83 -17.35
N VAL A 321 -15.27 -18.61 -16.34
CA VAL A 321 -14.10 -19.42 -16.00
C VAL A 321 -13.98 -19.50 -14.47
N PRO A 322 -13.41 -20.58 -13.90
CA PRO A 322 -13.13 -20.65 -12.48
C PRO A 322 -12.06 -19.64 -12.06
N VAL A 323 -12.22 -19.07 -10.87
CA VAL A 323 -11.28 -18.10 -10.28
C VAL A 323 -10.70 -18.70 -9.01
N PHE A 324 -9.43 -19.07 -9.06
CA PHE A 324 -8.65 -19.50 -7.91
C PHE A 324 -7.86 -18.33 -7.34
N ILE A 325 -7.37 -18.49 -6.12
CA ILE A 325 -6.60 -17.44 -5.43
C ILE A 325 -5.40 -18.04 -4.69
N ASP A 326 -4.28 -17.33 -4.74
CA ASP A 326 -3.01 -17.60 -4.10
C ASP A 326 -2.61 -16.36 -3.25
N GLY A 327 -1.90 -16.58 -2.14
CA GLY A 327 -1.32 -15.53 -1.30
C GLY A 327 -1.91 -15.42 0.10
N GLY A 328 -1.02 -15.49 1.11
CA GLY A 328 -1.33 -15.11 2.50
C GLY A 328 -2.09 -16.12 3.36
N PHE A 329 -2.61 -17.21 2.80
CA PHE A 329 -3.38 -18.22 3.57
C PHE A 329 -2.56 -18.86 4.70
N ARG A 330 -3.10 -18.85 5.93
CA ARG A 330 -2.50 -19.45 7.14
C ARG A 330 -3.50 -20.24 8.00
N ARG A 331 -4.80 -20.12 7.73
CA ARG A 331 -5.88 -20.81 8.45
C ARG A 331 -6.97 -21.33 7.51
N GLY A 332 -7.68 -22.38 7.90
CA GLY A 332 -8.91 -22.84 7.22
C GLY A 332 -10.01 -21.77 7.20
N THR A 333 -10.03 -20.89 8.21
CA THR A 333 -10.89 -19.70 8.22
C THR A 333 -10.59 -18.73 7.08
N ASP A 334 -9.33 -18.63 6.64
CA ASP A 334 -8.94 -17.80 5.49
C ASP A 334 -9.47 -18.39 4.18
N VAL A 335 -9.40 -19.73 4.07
CA VAL A 335 -9.98 -20.48 2.94
C VAL A 335 -11.48 -20.23 2.84
N PHE A 336 -12.22 -20.37 3.95
CA PHE A 336 -13.66 -20.08 3.98
C PHE A 336 -13.97 -18.65 3.52
N LYS A 337 -13.21 -17.65 3.98
CA LYS A 337 -13.39 -16.25 3.57
C LYS A 337 -13.23 -16.09 2.06
N ALA A 338 -12.20 -16.71 1.47
CA ALA A 338 -11.98 -16.67 0.02
C ALA A 338 -13.12 -17.33 -0.76
N LEU A 339 -13.57 -18.52 -0.34
CA LEU A 339 -14.72 -19.21 -0.95
C LEU A 339 -16.00 -18.36 -0.85
N ALA A 340 -16.26 -17.75 0.31
CA ALA A 340 -17.41 -16.86 0.49
C ALA A 340 -17.36 -15.61 -0.41
N LEU A 341 -16.16 -15.13 -0.75
CA LEU A 341 -15.98 -14.05 -1.72
C LEU A 341 -16.06 -14.51 -3.18
N GLY A 342 -16.17 -15.82 -3.42
CA GLY A 342 -16.46 -16.44 -4.72
C GLY A 342 -15.27 -17.09 -5.41
N ALA A 343 -14.18 -17.37 -4.68
CA ALA A 343 -13.11 -18.23 -5.21
C ALA A 343 -13.61 -19.68 -5.40
N SER A 344 -13.13 -20.34 -6.46
CA SER A 344 -13.37 -21.76 -6.74
C SER A 344 -12.46 -22.69 -5.92
N GLY A 345 -11.38 -22.15 -5.36
CA GLY A 345 -10.41 -22.86 -4.53
C GLY A 345 -9.19 -21.98 -4.26
N VAL A 346 -8.32 -22.43 -3.37
CA VAL A 346 -7.14 -21.69 -2.93
C VAL A 346 -5.85 -22.47 -3.20
N PHE A 347 -4.76 -21.75 -3.37
CA PHE A 347 -3.40 -22.29 -3.49
C PHE A 347 -2.55 -21.87 -2.28
N ILE A 348 -1.77 -22.82 -1.74
CA ILE A 348 -0.84 -22.60 -0.62
C ILE A 348 0.62 -22.91 -1.01
N GLY A 349 1.55 -22.02 -0.67
CA GLY A 349 2.98 -22.12 -1.03
C GLY A 349 3.91 -22.21 0.18
N ARG A 350 4.24 -21.08 0.82
CA ARG A 350 5.19 -21.03 1.96
C ARG A 350 4.91 -22.04 3.09
N PRO A 351 3.66 -22.24 3.55
CA PRO A 351 3.35 -23.30 4.51
C PRO A 351 3.84 -24.69 4.11
N VAL A 352 3.78 -25.02 2.81
CA VAL A 352 4.25 -26.29 2.27
C VAL A 352 5.77 -26.37 2.35
N LEU A 353 6.49 -25.32 1.98
CA LEU A 353 7.96 -25.29 2.05
C LEU A 353 8.48 -25.39 3.49
N PHE A 354 7.85 -24.68 4.42
CA PHE A 354 8.27 -24.69 5.82
C PHE A 354 7.99 -26.04 6.48
N SER A 355 6.81 -26.61 6.26
CA SER A 355 6.50 -27.94 6.78
C SER A 355 7.31 -29.07 6.13
N LEU A 356 7.63 -28.93 4.84
CA LEU A 356 8.56 -29.82 4.14
C LEU A 356 9.96 -29.78 4.78
N ALA A 357 10.45 -28.59 5.15
CA ALA A 357 11.73 -28.46 5.84
C ALA A 357 11.72 -29.17 7.21
N VAL A 358 10.63 -29.03 7.96
CA VAL A 358 10.52 -29.56 9.33
C VAL A 358 10.38 -31.09 9.33
N ASP A 359 9.44 -31.68 8.59
CA ASP A 359 9.15 -33.13 8.68
C ASP A 359 8.96 -33.81 7.31
N GLY A 360 9.50 -33.23 6.24
CA GLY A 360 9.40 -33.81 4.90
C GLY A 360 7.95 -33.97 4.44
N GLU A 361 7.63 -35.13 3.86
CA GLU A 361 6.27 -35.47 3.41
C GLU A 361 5.24 -35.42 4.56
N VAL A 362 5.61 -35.87 5.77
CA VAL A 362 4.72 -35.90 6.93
C VAL A 362 4.28 -34.49 7.31
N GLY A 363 5.20 -33.53 7.31
CA GLY A 363 4.91 -32.13 7.59
C GLY A 363 3.93 -31.53 6.59
N VAL A 364 4.13 -31.78 5.29
CA VAL A 364 3.23 -31.27 4.23
C VAL A 364 1.83 -31.87 4.39
N ARG A 365 1.71 -33.18 4.64
CA ARG A 365 0.41 -33.82 4.92
C ARG A 365 -0.26 -33.20 6.13
N LYS A 366 0.49 -32.92 7.20
CA LYS A 366 -0.04 -32.35 8.43
C LYS A 366 -0.55 -30.91 8.22
N VAL A 367 0.12 -30.09 7.41
CA VAL A 367 -0.38 -28.74 7.04
C VAL A 367 -1.67 -28.82 6.23
N LEU A 368 -1.74 -29.71 5.24
CA LEU A 368 -2.95 -29.93 4.44
C LEU A 368 -4.12 -30.37 5.31
N GLN A 369 -3.88 -31.34 6.22
CA GLN A 369 -4.87 -31.80 7.18
C GLN A 369 -5.33 -30.67 8.12
N MET A 370 -4.41 -29.90 8.72
CA MET A 370 -4.79 -28.79 9.61
C MET A 370 -5.68 -27.75 8.92
N LEU A 371 -5.36 -27.38 7.68
CA LEU A 371 -6.18 -26.42 6.93
C LEU A 371 -7.54 -27.00 6.54
N SER A 372 -7.60 -28.31 6.24
CA SER A 372 -8.84 -29.05 5.99
C SER A 372 -9.73 -29.10 7.24
N ASP A 373 -9.17 -29.52 8.38
CA ASP A 373 -9.88 -29.61 9.67
C ASP A 373 -10.41 -28.25 10.11
N GLU A 374 -9.59 -27.20 9.99
CA GLU A 374 -10.02 -25.84 10.31
C GLU A 374 -11.11 -25.33 9.36
N LEU A 375 -11.06 -25.70 8.07
CA LEU A 375 -12.10 -25.34 7.10
C LEU A 375 -13.41 -26.06 7.43
N GLU A 376 -13.37 -27.36 7.69
CA GLU A 376 -14.52 -28.18 8.09
C GLU A 376 -15.17 -27.61 9.35
N LEU A 377 -14.38 -27.33 10.38
CA LEU A 377 -14.85 -26.69 11.60
C LEU A 377 -15.48 -25.32 11.32
N THR A 378 -14.87 -24.51 10.44
CA THR A 378 -15.41 -23.21 10.06
C THR A 378 -16.73 -23.34 9.30
N MET A 379 -16.87 -24.35 8.43
CA MET A 379 -18.10 -24.67 7.72
C MET A 379 -19.21 -25.07 8.69
N ALA A 380 -18.90 -25.97 9.64
CA ALA A 380 -19.81 -26.39 10.71
C ALA A 380 -20.33 -25.18 11.50
N LEU A 381 -19.41 -24.36 12.01
CA LEU A 381 -19.72 -23.19 12.84
C LEU A 381 -20.40 -22.06 12.05
N SER A 382 -20.27 -22.07 10.72
CA SER A 382 -20.96 -21.13 9.82
C SER A 382 -22.32 -21.65 9.34
N GLY A 383 -22.69 -22.89 9.67
CA GLY A 383 -23.91 -23.55 9.21
C GLY A 383 -23.92 -23.82 7.71
N CYS A 384 -22.79 -24.32 7.18
CA CYS A 384 -22.63 -24.75 5.79
C CYS A 384 -22.25 -26.23 5.77
N THR A 385 -23.04 -27.08 5.13
CA THR A 385 -22.74 -28.53 5.01
C THR A 385 -22.08 -28.89 3.68
N SER A 386 -22.08 -27.98 2.72
CA SER A 386 -21.34 -28.13 1.46
C SER A 386 -20.69 -26.82 1.02
N LEU A 387 -19.66 -26.91 0.19
CA LEU A 387 -18.97 -25.72 -0.35
C LEU A 387 -19.92 -24.78 -1.11
N SER A 388 -20.93 -25.33 -1.79
CA SER A 388 -21.90 -24.55 -2.57
C SER A 388 -22.76 -23.61 -1.72
N GLU A 389 -22.91 -23.91 -0.42
CA GLU A 389 -23.63 -23.07 0.53
C GLU A 389 -22.81 -21.87 0.99
N ILE A 390 -21.48 -21.97 0.93
CA ILE A 390 -20.55 -20.89 1.27
C ILE A 390 -20.74 -19.76 0.27
N THR A 391 -21.38 -18.69 0.73
CA THR A 391 -21.75 -17.56 -0.13
C THR A 391 -21.35 -16.25 0.52
N ARG A 392 -21.36 -15.17 -0.27
CA ARG A 392 -21.00 -13.81 0.15
C ARG A 392 -21.76 -13.29 1.39
N LYS A 393 -22.89 -13.90 1.74
CA LYS A 393 -23.71 -13.59 2.93
C LYS A 393 -23.02 -14.00 4.24
N HIS A 394 -22.08 -14.95 4.20
CA HIS A 394 -21.38 -15.47 5.38
C HIS A 394 -20.20 -14.61 5.81
N VAL A 395 -19.89 -13.51 5.11
CA VAL A 395 -18.78 -12.62 5.45
C VAL A 395 -19.15 -11.15 5.38
N LEU A 396 -18.50 -10.34 6.23
CA LEU A 396 -18.50 -8.89 6.22
C LEU A 396 -17.11 -8.37 5.90
N THR A 397 -17.04 -7.52 4.89
CA THR A 397 -15.82 -6.76 4.57
C THR A 397 -15.90 -5.37 5.19
N ASP A 398 -14.78 -4.64 5.19
CA ASP A 398 -14.76 -3.21 5.55
C ASP A 398 -15.77 -2.37 4.78
N SER A 399 -15.94 -2.69 3.50
CA SER A 399 -16.96 -2.09 2.65
C SER A 399 -18.37 -2.19 3.25
N ASP A 400 -18.68 -3.34 3.85
CA ASP A 400 -19.96 -3.61 4.49
C ASP A 400 -20.10 -2.92 5.85
N ARG A 401 -19.03 -2.90 6.64
CA ARG A 401 -18.98 -2.24 7.96
C ARG A 401 -19.18 -0.73 7.83
N ILE A 402 -18.44 -0.10 6.92
CA ILE A 402 -18.57 1.33 6.59
C ILE A 402 -19.98 1.66 6.04
N ARG A 403 -20.60 0.71 5.33
CA ARG A 403 -21.98 0.83 4.86
C ARG A 403 -23.01 0.74 5.99
N ARG A 404 -22.83 -0.15 6.96
CA ARG A 404 -23.74 -0.36 8.10
C ARG A 404 -23.63 0.77 9.13
N SER A 405 -22.42 1.27 9.38
CA SER A 405 -22.17 2.37 10.34
C SER A 405 -22.83 3.69 9.92
N ARG A 406 -22.89 4.00 8.62
CA ARG A 406 -23.55 5.23 8.10
C ARG A 406 -25.09 5.24 8.19
N GLY A 407 -25.72 4.17 8.67
CA GLY A 407 -27.15 4.12 9.00
C GLY A 407 -27.48 4.62 10.41
N LYS A 408 -26.48 4.79 11.28
CA LYS A 408 -26.60 5.39 12.61
C LYS A 408 -25.63 6.58 12.65
N SER A 409 -26.08 7.74 13.12
CA SER A 409 -25.20 8.89 13.30
C SER A 409 -24.15 8.56 14.37
N ILE A 410 -22.97 8.09 13.97
CA ILE A 410 -21.83 7.94 14.87
C ILE A 410 -21.27 9.35 15.08
N LYS A 411 -21.46 9.87 16.30
CA LYS A 411 -20.62 10.94 16.84
C LYS A 411 -19.31 10.29 17.28
N ASN A 412 -18.20 10.86 16.82
CA ASN A 412 -16.80 10.53 17.14
C ASN A 412 -16.27 9.13 16.78
N PRO A 413 -15.24 9.06 15.92
CA PRO A 413 -14.15 8.12 16.07
C PRO A 413 -13.02 8.78 16.86
N GLN A 414 -12.90 8.44 18.14
CA GLN A 414 -11.62 8.58 18.86
C GLN A 414 -10.70 7.48 18.33
N PHE A 415 -9.67 7.88 17.59
CA PHE A 415 -8.54 7.01 17.30
C PHE A 415 -7.72 6.86 18.58
N LEU A 416 -7.74 5.66 19.16
CA LEU A 416 -6.79 5.23 20.19
C LEU A 416 -5.54 4.73 19.45
N LEU A 417 -4.46 5.50 19.51
CA LEU A 417 -3.12 5.02 19.20
C LEU A 417 -2.47 4.54 20.51
N PRO A 418 -1.76 3.40 20.53
CA PRO A 418 -0.91 3.05 21.65
C PRO A 418 0.33 3.95 21.64
N VAL A 419 0.51 4.74 22.69
CA VAL A 419 1.76 5.46 22.97
C VAL A 419 2.75 4.44 23.53
N GLN A 420 3.82 4.14 22.80
CA GLN A 420 4.98 3.43 23.36
C GLN A 420 5.87 4.46 24.07
N GLU A 421 6.05 4.28 25.38
CA GLU A 421 7.01 5.03 26.18
C GLU A 421 8.45 4.65 25.81
N TYR A 422 9.21 5.63 25.31
CA TYR A 422 10.65 5.51 25.10
C TYR A 422 11.37 5.70 26.45
N LYS A 423 12.05 4.65 26.93
CA LYS A 423 12.90 4.74 28.13
C LYS A 423 14.15 5.58 27.84
N LYS A 424 14.41 6.56 28.71
CA LYS A 424 15.64 7.37 28.75
C LYS A 424 16.85 6.49 29.05
N GLY A 425 17.81 6.45 28.13
CA GLY A 425 19.17 5.98 28.40
C GLY A 425 20.05 7.13 28.89
N THR A 426 20.75 6.93 30.00
CA THR A 426 21.68 7.87 30.63
C THR A 426 23.02 7.92 29.91
N SER A 427 23.54 9.14 29.78
CA SER A 427 24.86 9.51 29.24
C SER A 427 26.00 9.14 30.19
N THR A 428 27.08 8.56 29.65
CA THR A 428 28.44 8.76 30.16
C THR A 428 29.40 9.00 29.00
N ASP A 429 30.13 10.11 29.11
CA ASP A 429 31.15 10.58 28.18
C ASP A 429 32.37 9.65 28.14
N LYS A 430 32.84 9.33 26.92
CA LYS A 430 34.26 9.13 26.61
C LYS A 430 34.55 9.67 25.21
N ILE A 431 35.56 10.53 25.12
CA ILE A 431 36.13 11.08 23.89
C ILE A 431 36.88 9.96 23.15
N PRO A 432 36.72 9.75 21.83
CA PRO A 432 37.64 8.92 21.06
C PRO A 432 38.65 9.76 20.24
N GLU A 433 39.91 9.36 20.41
CA GLU A 433 41.10 9.44 19.55
C GLU A 433 40.85 8.99 18.07
N PRO A 434 41.80 9.17 17.12
CA PRO A 434 41.51 9.42 15.71
C PRO A 434 40.97 8.22 14.90
N TRP A 435 40.18 8.58 13.88
CA TRP A 435 39.38 7.76 12.95
C TRP A 435 39.98 6.43 12.46
N PRO A 436 39.24 5.31 12.54
CA PRO A 436 39.49 4.14 11.71
C PRO A 436 38.98 4.36 10.28
N LEU A 437 39.75 3.88 9.31
CA LEU A 437 39.42 3.85 7.88
C LEU A 437 38.24 2.90 7.59
N LEU A 438 37.30 3.44 6.80
CA LEU A 438 36.45 2.84 5.76
C LEU A 438 36.00 1.37 5.90
N LEU A 439 34.67 1.18 5.90
CA LEU A 439 34.01 -0.07 5.51
C LEU A 439 34.73 -0.67 4.28
N SER A 440 34.99 -1.97 4.32
CA SER A 440 35.56 -2.71 3.21
C SER A 440 34.69 -2.56 1.95
N LYS A 441 35.28 -2.73 0.74
CA LYS A 441 34.51 -2.80 -0.51
C LYS A 441 33.37 -3.84 -0.44
N GLU A 442 33.56 -4.89 0.36
CA GLU A 442 32.61 -5.98 0.56
C GLU A 442 31.42 -5.56 1.43
N GLU A 443 31.62 -4.69 2.41
CA GLU A 443 30.56 -4.07 3.22
C GLU A 443 29.78 -3.00 2.44
N MET A 444 30.46 -2.22 1.59
CA MET A 444 29.80 -1.28 0.67
C MET A 444 28.94 -1.99 -0.39
N ALA A 445 29.31 -3.21 -0.79
CA ALA A 445 28.52 -4.04 -1.71
C ALA A 445 27.23 -4.58 -1.08
N LEU A 446 27.06 -4.49 0.25
CA LEU A 446 25.88 -4.96 0.98
C LEU A 446 24.77 -3.91 1.10
N VAL A 447 25.02 -2.65 0.73
CA VAL A 447 23.98 -1.60 0.76
C VAL A 447 22.95 -1.88 -0.32
N THR A 448 21.74 -2.29 0.07
CA THR A 448 20.72 -2.74 -0.88
C THR A 448 19.66 -1.71 -1.23
N ASN A 449 19.51 -0.66 -0.42
CA ASN A 449 18.55 0.42 -0.64
C ASN A 449 19.08 1.76 -0.11
N VAL A 450 18.41 2.85 -0.48
CA VAL A 450 18.80 4.21 -0.10
C VAL A 450 18.60 4.52 1.38
N CYS A 451 17.64 3.88 2.05
CA CYS A 451 17.36 4.10 3.47
C CYS A 451 18.53 3.66 4.36
N GLU A 452 19.27 2.62 3.97
CA GLU A 452 20.45 2.14 4.71
C GLU A 452 21.55 3.21 4.83
N TYR A 453 21.66 4.13 3.86
CA TYR A 453 22.62 5.23 3.95
C TYR A 453 22.34 6.18 5.13
N GLU A 454 21.08 6.33 5.56
CA GLU A 454 20.73 7.19 6.69
C GLU A 454 21.31 6.65 8.00
N GLU A 455 21.16 5.34 8.26
CA GLU A 455 21.72 4.71 9.45
C GLU A 455 23.25 4.67 9.42
N LEU A 456 23.86 4.40 8.26
CA LEU A 456 25.31 4.45 8.11
C LEU A 456 25.85 5.88 8.29
N ALA A 457 25.16 6.89 7.76
CA ALA A 457 25.53 8.29 7.95
C ALA A 457 25.38 8.71 9.42
N LYS A 458 24.36 8.23 10.13
CA LYS A 458 24.17 8.47 11.56
C LYS A 458 25.31 7.92 12.41
N GLN A 459 25.85 6.76 12.05
CA GLN A 459 27.00 6.17 12.73
C GLN A 459 28.30 6.93 12.43
N LYS A 460 28.43 7.47 11.21
CA LYS A 460 29.66 8.12 10.74
C LYS A 460 29.76 9.62 11.07
N LEU A 461 28.65 10.35 11.02
CA LEU A 461 28.64 11.80 11.17
C LEU A 461 28.61 12.21 12.65
N PRO A 462 29.25 13.34 13.02
CA PRO A 462 29.02 13.96 14.32
C PRO A 462 27.54 14.22 14.52
N LYS A 463 27.03 13.96 15.74
CA LYS A 463 25.60 14.12 16.07
C LYS A 463 25.03 15.46 15.61
N MET A 464 25.75 16.55 15.82
CA MET A 464 25.33 17.90 15.39
C MET A 464 25.11 17.99 13.87
N VAL A 465 25.97 17.37 13.07
CA VAL A 465 25.90 17.38 11.60
C VAL A 465 24.78 16.44 11.11
N TYR A 466 24.71 15.23 11.68
CA TYR A 466 23.64 14.30 11.35
C TYR A 466 22.27 14.94 11.62
N ASP A 467 22.07 15.48 12.83
CA ASP A 467 20.81 16.10 13.23
C ASP A 467 20.47 17.31 12.35
N PHE A 468 21.45 18.11 11.95
CA PHE A 468 21.24 19.23 11.03
C PHE A 468 20.62 18.79 9.71
N TYR A 469 21.03 17.63 9.18
CA TYR A 469 20.47 17.07 7.95
C TYR A 469 19.16 16.29 8.17
N ALA A 470 19.11 15.45 9.20
CA ALA A 470 18.01 14.54 9.45
C ALA A 470 16.76 15.28 9.95
N ALA A 471 16.93 16.25 10.87
CA ALA A 471 15.82 16.83 11.61
C ALA A 471 14.76 17.51 10.73
N GLY A 472 13.51 17.40 11.16
CA GLY A 472 12.37 18.17 10.71
C GLY A 472 12.08 19.36 11.65
N ALA A 473 11.00 20.08 11.37
CA ALA A 473 10.48 21.10 12.26
C ALA A 473 9.80 20.45 13.47
N GLU A 474 10.01 21.02 14.66
CA GLU A 474 9.21 20.76 15.87
C GLU A 474 9.07 19.25 16.21
N ASP A 475 7.85 18.72 16.19
CA ASP A 475 7.53 17.31 16.51
C ASP A 475 7.84 16.35 15.35
N GLN A 476 8.27 16.90 14.22
CA GLN A 476 8.67 16.21 13.00
C GLN A 476 7.56 15.33 12.43
N TRP A 477 6.30 15.73 12.61
CA TRP A 477 5.15 14.98 12.11
C TRP A 477 5.16 14.90 10.58
N THR A 478 5.33 16.04 9.92
CA THR A 478 5.41 16.17 8.45
C THR A 478 6.59 15.37 7.89
N LEU A 479 7.70 15.32 8.62
CA LEU A 479 8.87 14.54 8.22
C LEU A 479 8.53 13.05 8.12
N ARG A 480 7.86 12.48 9.13
CA ARG A 480 7.42 11.08 9.13
C ARG A 480 6.34 10.84 8.07
N GLU A 481 5.35 11.72 8.03
CA GLU A 481 4.21 11.65 7.12
C GLU A 481 4.64 11.66 5.64
N ASN A 482 5.67 12.45 5.29
CA ASN A 482 6.27 12.48 3.95
C ASN A 482 6.72 11.11 3.45
N SER A 483 7.21 10.23 4.33
CA SER A 483 7.60 8.87 3.98
C SER A 483 6.42 7.90 4.07
N GLU A 484 5.62 7.99 5.13
CA GLU A 484 4.50 7.07 5.39
C GLU A 484 3.39 7.16 4.32
N ALA A 485 3.15 8.33 3.74
CA ALA A 485 2.09 8.56 2.76
C ALA A 485 2.20 7.71 1.49
N PHE A 486 3.42 7.36 1.06
CA PHE A 486 3.61 6.50 -0.10
C PHE A 486 3.06 5.10 0.10
N SER A 487 3.01 4.59 1.34
CA SER A 487 2.44 3.27 1.66
C SER A 487 0.91 3.22 1.49
N ARG A 488 0.26 4.38 1.45
CA ARG A 488 -1.20 4.51 1.27
C ARG A 488 -1.63 4.55 -0.20
N ILE A 489 -0.67 4.51 -1.12
CA ILE A 489 -0.89 4.45 -2.57
C ILE A 489 -0.44 3.07 -3.05
N LEU A 490 -1.37 2.30 -3.61
CA LEU A 490 -1.14 0.95 -4.10
C LEU A 490 -1.04 0.91 -5.62
N PHE A 491 -0.33 -0.09 -6.15
CA PHE A 491 -0.22 -0.29 -7.60
C PHE A 491 -1.43 -1.06 -8.18
N GLN A 492 -1.71 -0.77 -9.46
CA GLN A 492 -2.58 -1.53 -10.36
C GLN A 492 -1.77 -1.86 -11.63
N PRO A 493 -0.86 -2.85 -11.54
CA PRO A 493 0.03 -3.17 -12.66
C PRO A 493 -0.77 -3.74 -13.84
N ARG A 494 -0.22 -3.56 -15.04
CA ARG A 494 -0.69 -4.23 -16.26
C ARG A 494 0.26 -5.36 -16.59
N VAL A 495 -0.24 -6.58 -16.57
CA VAL A 495 0.54 -7.78 -16.92
C VAL A 495 0.46 -8.05 -18.42
N LEU A 496 1.42 -8.84 -18.94
CA LEU A 496 1.50 -9.20 -20.38
C LEU A 496 1.64 -8.00 -21.32
N VAL A 497 2.49 -7.07 -20.92
CA VAL A 497 2.98 -5.97 -21.75
C VAL A 497 4.43 -6.28 -22.09
N ASP A 498 4.83 -6.07 -23.35
CA ASP A 498 6.23 -6.20 -23.76
C ASP A 498 7.06 -5.12 -23.06
N VAL A 499 7.90 -5.53 -22.11
CA VAL A 499 8.76 -4.65 -21.29
C VAL A 499 10.24 -4.97 -21.54
N SER A 500 10.56 -5.46 -22.73
CA SER A 500 11.94 -5.78 -23.13
C SER A 500 12.84 -4.54 -23.23
N CYS A 501 12.25 -3.38 -23.53
CA CYS A 501 12.92 -2.09 -23.57
C CYS A 501 12.16 -1.08 -22.69
N ILE A 502 12.87 -0.50 -21.71
CA ILE A 502 12.33 0.55 -20.84
C ILE A 502 13.05 1.87 -21.11
N ASP A 503 12.31 2.87 -21.54
CA ASP A 503 12.78 4.25 -21.70
C ASP A 503 12.37 5.12 -20.50
N MET A 504 13.33 5.34 -19.60
CA MET A 504 13.17 6.25 -18.47
C MET A 504 13.46 7.71 -18.84
N SER A 505 13.92 8.00 -20.05
CA SER A 505 14.32 9.36 -20.40
C SER A 505 13.13 10.31 -20.43
N THR A 506 13.40 11.57 -20.09
CA THR A 506 12.39 12.64 -20.13
C THR A 506 13.04 13.97 -20.47
N SER A 507 12.21 14.97 -20.78
CA SER A 507 12.66 16.33 -21.06
C SER A 507 12.14 17.29 -19.99
N ILE A 508 13.05 18.02 -19.37
CA ILE A 508 12.75 19.02 -18.35
C ILE A 508 13.21 20.39 -18.85
N LEU A 509 12.26 21.30 -19.06
CA LEU A 509 12.51 22.64 -19.62
C LEU A 509 13.30 22.59 -20.95
N GLY A 510 13.06 21.57 -21.77
CA GLY A 510 13.75 21.35 -23.05
C GLY A 510 15.06 20.57 -22.96
N TYR A 511 15.52 20.21 -21.76
CA TYR A 511 16.74 19.42 -21.58
C TYR A 511 16.43 17.94 -21.35
N ASN A 512 17.05 17.08 -22.16
CA ASN A 512 16.91 15.63 -22.02
C ASN A 512 17.74 15.12 -20.86
N ILE A 513 17.12 14.30 -20.01
CA ILE A 513 17.75 13.62 -18.88
C ILE A 513 17.46 12.12 -18.94
N SER A 514 18.32 11.31 -18.32
CA SER A 514 18.25 9.84 -18.40
C SER A 514 17.10 9.22 -17.61
N MET A 515 16.58 9.94 -16.60
CA MET A 515 15.56 9.47 -15.68
C MET A 515 14.85 10.65 -15.01
N PRO A 516 13.58 10.53 -14.57
CA PRO A 516 12.82 11.61 -13.94
C PRO A 516 13.19 11.84 -12.46
N ILE A 517 14.45 11.62 -12.08
CA ILE A 517 14.98 11.71 -10.71
C ILE A 517 16.12 12.72 -10.69
N MET A 518 15.94 13.83 -9.99
CA MET A 518 16.88 14.96 -9.91
C MET A 518 17.35 15.19 -8.47
N ILE A 519 18.44 15.93 -8.30
CA ILE A 519 18.96 16.28 -6.96
C ILE A 519 18.37 17.61 -6.50
N ALA A 520 17.69 17.57 -5.36
CA ALA A 520 17.13 18.74 -4.68
C ALA A 520 18.24 19.65 -4.14
N PRO A 521 17.98 20.96 -3.97
CA PRO A 521 18.93 21.84 -3.30
C PRO A 521 19.01 21.50 -1.82
N THR A 522 20.19 21.10 -1.37
CA THR A 522 20.56 20.94 0.03
C THR A 522 21.79 21.78 0.36
N ALA A 523 21.89 22.23 1.61
CA ALA A 523 22.94 23.16 2.03
C ALA A 523 24.17 22.42 2.56
N LEU A 524 25.35 23.05 2.43
CA LEU A 524 26.57 22.74 3.19
C LEU A 524 27.08 21.29 3.05
N HIS A 525 27.17 20.75 1.84
CA HIS A 525 27.53 19.34 1.64
C HIS A 525 28.92 18.98 2.21
N LYS A 526 29.85 19.93 2.36
CA LYS A 526 31.15 19.68 3.00
C LYS A 526 31.06 19.30 4.49
N LEU A 527 29.92 19.49 5.16
CA LEU A 527 29.72 18.91 6.49
C LEU A 527 29.54 17.39 6.42
N ALA A 528 28.94 16.87 5.32
CA ALA A 528 28.76 15.43 5.12
C ALA A 528 30.07 14.77 4.70
N HIS A 529 30.77 15.37 3.74
CA HIS A 529 32.02 14.86 3.22
C HIS A 529 33.02 16.01 3.01
N PRO A 530 33.86 16.31 4.02
CA PRO A 530 34.83 17.41 3.95
C PRO A 530 35.93 17.14 2.92
N GLU A 531 36.73 18.16 2.63
CA GLU A 531 37.90 18.05 1.76
C GLU A 531 38.92 17.05 2.32
N GLY A 532 39.27 16.04 1.52
CA GLY A 532 40.42 15.16 1.76
C GLY A 532 41.69 15.70 1.08
N ARG A 533 42.70 14.85 0.84
CA ARG A 533 43.93 15.22 0.09
C ARG A 533 43.67 15.81 -1.31
N PHE A 534 42.49 15.60 -1.89
CA PHE A 534 42.10 16.10 -3.21
C PHE A 534 40.88 17.04 -3.07
N ILE A 535 41.10 18.35 -3.28
CA ILE A 535 40.10 19.44 -3.17
C ILE A 535 38.84 19.15 -4.01
N TRP A 536 38.99 18.48 -5.15
CA TRP A 536 37.90 18.22 -6.07
C TRP A 536 36.91 17.13 -5.60
N ASN A 537 37.22 16.30 -4.60
CA ASN A 537 36.41 15.13 -4.22
C ASN A 537 35.47 15.32 -3.01
N ALA A 538 35.09 16.55 -2.70
CA ALA A 538 34.31 16.86 -1.49
C ALA A 538 33.04 17.67 -1.76
N GLY A 539 32.09 17.54 -0.83
CA GLY A 539 30.85 18.32 -0.79
C GLY A 539 30.06 18.32 -2.10
N GLU A 540 29.67 19.51 -2.55
CA GLU A 540 28.84 19.72 -3.73
C GLU A 540 29.53 19.33 -5.04
N LEU A 541 30.87 19.35 -5.10
CA LEU A 541 31.61 18.95 -6.30
C LEU A 541 31.43 17.45 -6.60
N ALA A 542 31.48 16.63 -5.55
CA ALA A 542 31.19 15.19 -5.63
C ALA A 542 29.74 14.94 -6.09
N THR A 543 28.78 15.69 -5.52
CA THR A 543 27.37 15.62 -5.94
C THR A 543 27.19 16.02 -7.40
N ALA A 544 27.87 17.07 -7.86
CA ALA A 544 27.78 17.57 -9.25
C ALA A 544 28.31 16.54 -10.25
N ARG A 545 29.43 15.88 -9.96
CA ARG A 545 29.96 14.81 -10.82
C ARG A 545 29.09 13.58 -10.82
N ALA A 546 28.53 13.20 -9.67
CA ALA A 546 27.58 12.09 -9.60
C ALA A 546 26.33 12.37 -10.46
N ALA A 547 25.77 13.58 -10.38
CA ALA A 547 24.63 14.00 -11.21
C ALA A 547 24.96 14.00 -12.72
N ALA A 548 26.13 14.53 -13.08
CA ALA A 548 26.63 14.54 -14.45
C ALA A 548 26.80 13.11 -15.01
N ALA A 549 27.42 12.22 -14.24
CA ALA A 549 27.59 10.81 -14.62
C ALA A 549 26.26 10.07 -14.77
N ALA A 550 25.29 10.38 -13.91
CA ALA A 550 23.93 9.86 -14.02
C ALA A 550 23.11 10.53 -15.14
N LYS A 551 23.63 11.58 -15.80
CA LYS A 551 22.93 12.40 -16.81
C LYS A 551 21.60 12.95 -16.29
N THR A 552 21.62 13.49 -15.07
CA THR A 552 20.46 14.14 -14.43
C THR A 552 20.79 15.55 -13.92
N ILE A 553 19.77 16.27 -13.45
CA ILE A 553 19.88 17.65 -12.99
C ILE A 553 20.30 17.69 -11.52
N MET A 554 21.25 18.57 -11.22
CA MET A 554 21.55 18.99 -9.85
C MET A 554 21.03 20.40 -9.62
N THR A 555 20.29 20.61 -8.53
CA THR A 555 19.97 21.95 -8.04
C THR A 555 20.97 22.34 -6.95
N LEU A 556 21.79 23.36 -7.18
CA LEU A 556 22.71 23.90 -6.19
C LEU A 556 21.96 24.83 -5.22
N SER A 557 22.19 24.73 -3.91
CA SER A 557 21.63 25.67 -2.94
C SER A 557 22.41 26.99 -2.91
N SER A 558 21.75 28.12 -2.65
CA SER A 558 22.44 29.37 -2.33
C SER A 558 23.26 29.26 -1.04
N TRP A 559 22.98 28.30 -0.17
CA TRP A 559 23.74 28.01 1.04
C TRP A 559 24.76 26.89 0.80
N SER A 560 25.51 26.98 -0.30
CA SER A 560 26.51 25.97 -0.66
C SER A 560 27.87 26.24 -0.01
N SER A 561 28.55 25.15 0.34
CA SER A 561 29.96 25.16 0.75
C SER A 561 30.97 25.20 -0.42
N CYS A 562 30.45 25.28 -1.65
CA CYS A 562 31.20 25.50 -2.89
C CYS A 562 30.64 26.72 -3.64
N SER A 563 31.47 27.38 -4.45
CA SER A 563 31.01 28.49 -5.27
C SER A 563 30.17 28.00 -6.47
N ILE A 564 29.38 28.91 -7.06
CA ILE A 564 28.56 28.63 -8.24
C ILE A 564 29.45 28.14 -9.40
N GLU A 565 30.62 28.76 -9.56
CA GLU A 565 31.61 28.48 -10.59
C GLU A 565 32.32 27.15 -10.35
N GLU A 566 32.79 26.89 -9.11
CA GLU A 566 33.45 25.63 -8.74
C GLU A 566 32.55 24.42 -9.07
N VAL A 567 31.27 24.50 -8.70
CA VAL A 567 30.29 23.43 -8.94
C VAL A 567 30.05 23.23 -10.44
N ASN A 568 30.03 24.29 -11.23
CA ASN A 568 29.87 24.17 -12.67
C ASN A 568 31.12 23.56 -13.34
N LEU A 569 32.31 23.95 -12.90
CA LEU A 569 33.59 23.42 -13.38
C LEU A 569 33.83 21.96 -12.99
N ALA A 570 33.12 21.43 -12.00
CA ALA A 570 33.26 20.03 -11.57
C ALA A 570 32.94 19.00 -12.66
N GLY A 571 32.19 19.37 -13.71
CA GLY A 571 31.93 18.51 -14.88
C GLY A 571 30.79 19.00 -15.78
N PRO A 572 30.65 18.46 -17.00
CA PRO A 572 29.54 18.80 -17.90
C PRO A 572 28.22 18.26 -17.33
N GLY A 573 27.22 19.12 -17.14
CA GLY A 573 25.93 18.70 -16.59
C GLY A 573 24.90 19.83 -16.57
N ILE A 574 23.62 19.46 -16.53
CA ILE A 574 22.52 20.41 -16.40
C ILE A 574 22.38 20.77 -14.91
N ARG A 575 22.41 22.06 -14.60
CA ARG A 575 22.33 22.56 -13.22
C ARG A 575 21.29 23.64 -13.08
N PHE A 576 20.54 23.58 -11.99
CA PHE A 576 19.65 24.64 -11.54
C PHE A 576 20.25 25.31 -10.31
N PHE A 577 19.90 26.57 -10.08
CA PHE A 577 20.38 27.33 -8.93
C PHE A 577 19.22 27.72 -8.03
N GLN A 578 19.21 27.21 -6.81
CA GLN A 578 18.21 27.56 -5.81
C GLN A 578 18.57 28.86 -5.13
N LEU A 579 17.58 29.73 -5.00
CA LEU A 579 17.71 31.04 -4.39
C LEU A 579 16.57 31.29 -3.39
N SER A 580 16.90 31.94 -2.28
CA SER A 580 15.94 32.59 -1.39
C SER A 580 16.02 34.10 -1.61
N ILE A 581 14.92 34.82 -1.39
CA ILE A 581 14.92 36.27 -1.58
C ILE A 581 15.49 36.95 -0.35
N TYR A 582 16.55 37.71 -0.56
CA TYR A 582 17.23 38.50 0.44
C TYR A 582 16.74 39.96 0.40
N LYS A 583 16.77 40.64 1.54
CA LYS A 583 16.41 42.07 1.67
C LYS A 583 17.23 42.93 0.72
N ASP A 584 18.52 42.64 0.61
CA ASP A 584 19.37 43.23 -0.42
C ASP A 584 19.07 42.61 -1.79
N ARG A 585 18.36 43.38 -2.62
CA ARG A 585 18.03 42.99 -3.99
C ARG A 585 19.23 43.04 -4.94
N ASN A 586 20.25 43.84 -4.65
CA ASN A 586 21.50 43.87 -5.42
C ASN A 586 22.27 42.56 -5.22
N LEU A 587 22.31 42.06 -4.00
CA LEU A 587 22.88 40.74 -3.70
C LEU A 587 22.21 39.62 -4.51
N VAL A 588 20.87 39.64 -4.58
CA VAL A 588 20.09 38.70 -5.39
C VAL A 588 20.45 38.80 -6.88
N GLN A 589 20.55 40.02 -7.43
CA GLN A 589 20.94 40.24 -8.82
C GLN A 589 22.34 39.69 -9.13
N GLN A 590 23.32 39.94 -8.26
CA GLN A 590 24.68 39.43 -8.43
C GLN A 590 24.73 37.89 -8.43
N LEU A 591 23.96 37.24 -7.55
CA LEU A 591 23.88 35.78 -7.50
C LEU A 591 23.27 35.19 -8.79
N ILE A 592 22.21 35.81 -9.30
CA ILE A 592 21.57 35.41 -10.56
C ILE A 592 22.54 35.56 -11.73
N GLN A 593 23.21 36.71 -11.84
CA GLN A 593 24.19 36.97 -12.90
C GLN A 593 25.37 35.99 -12.84
N ARG A 594 25.85 35.63 -11.64
CA ARG A 594 26.87 34.59 -11.47
C ARG A 594 26.37 33.23 -11.95
N ALA A 595 25.14 32.85 -11.62
CA ALA A 595 24.54 31.60 -12.09
C ALA A 595 24.37 31.57 -13.62
N GLU A 596 23.89 32.66 -14.23
CA GLU A 596 23.78 32.80 -15.69
C GLU A 596 25.15 32.69 -16.37
N LYS A 597 26.15 33.44 -15.89
CA LYS A 597 27.51 33.42 -16.43
C LYS A 597 28.17 32.06 -16.28
N ALA A 598 27.91 31.35 -15.19
CA ALA A 598 28.38 29.99 -14.98
C ALA A 598 27.59 28.95 -15.80
N GLY A 599 26.51 29.33 -16.50
CA GLY A 599 25.79 28.45 -17.42
C GLY A 599 24.69 27.59 -16.79
N TYR A 600 24.19 27.97 -15.61
CA TYR A 600 23.01 27.34 -14.99
C TYR A 600 21.77 27.55 -15.86
N LYS A 601 20.84 26.60 -15.80
CA LYS A 601 19.73 26.50 -16.77
C LYS A 601 18.37 26.94 -16.24
N ALA A 602 18.21 27.11 -14.93
CA ALA A 602 17.00 27.62 -14.30
C ALA A 602 17.29 28.16 -12.89
N ILE A 603 16.43 29.07 -12.44
CA ILE A 603 16.39 29.54 -11.05
C ILE A 603 15.29 28.80 -10.30
N VAL A 604 15.61 28.20 -9.16
CA VAL A 604 14.66 27.56 -8.25
C VAL A 604 14.41 28.50 -7.07
N LEU A 605 13.29 29.21 -7.10
CA LEU A 605 12.92 30.19 -6.10
C LEU A 605 12.19 29.54 -4.93
N THR A 606 12.79 29.56 -3.74
CA THR A 606 12.16 29.04 -2.51
C THR A 606 11.18 30.07 -1.94
N VAL A 607 9.91 29.67 -1.77
CA VAL A 607 8.84 30.54 -1.28
C VAL A 607 8.19 30.07 0.03
N ASP A 608 8.55 28.89 0.53
CA ASP A 608 8.02 28.29 1.77
C ASP A 608 8.83 28.62 3.04
N ALA A 609 9.84 29.49 2.92
CA ALA A 609 10.76 29.83 4.01
C ALA A 609 10.89 31.36 4.25
N PRO A 610 9.79 32.12 4.45
CA PRO A 610 9.89 33.52 4.87
C PRO A 610 10.53 33.65 6.26
N TRP A 611 10.43 32.59 7.06
CA TRP A 611 11.17 32.38 8.30
C TRP A 611 11.75 30.96 8.29
N LEU A 612 12.89 30.74 8.95
CA LEU A 612 13.44 29.39 9.10
C LEU A 612 12.66 28.59 10.16
N GLY A 613 12.11 27.46 9.76
CA GLY A 613 11.44 26.53 10.67
C GLY A 613 12.29 26.15 11.88
N ARG A 614 11.62 25.97 13.02
CA ARG A 614 12.28 25.65 14.29
C ARG A 614 12.65 24.18 14.34
N ARG A 615 13.92 23.89 14.10
CA ARG A 615 14.52 22.55 14.22
C ARG A 615 15.10 22.40 15.63
N GLU A 616 14.40 21.68 16.51
CA GLU A 616 14.80 21.59 17.91
C GLU A 616 16.17 20.94 18.12
N ALA A 617 16.54 20.00 17.24
CA ALA A 617 17.84 19.34 17.31
C ALA A 617 19.00 20.32 17.13
N ASP A 618 18.87 21.28 16.20
CA ASP A 618 19.89 22.33 15.99
C ASP A 618 20.02 23.25 17.20
N VAL A 619 18.89 23.57 17.85
CA VAL A 619 18.88 24.38 19.09
C VAL A 619 19.55 23.62 20.23
N LYS A 620 19.20 22.34 20.43
CA LYS A 620 19.77 21.48 21.48
C LYS A 620 21.26 21.24 21.27
N ASN A 621 21.69 21.07 20.02
CA ASN A 621 23.09 20.86 19.67
C ASN A 621 23.89 22.17 19.57
N ARG A 622 23.24 23.34 19.70
CA ARG A 622 23.84 24.67 19.48
C ARG A 622 24.61 24.72 18.15
N PHE A 623 23.92 24.36 17.06
CA PHE A 623 24.53 24.20 15.75
C PHE A 623 25.37 25.42 15.35
N THR A 624 26.63 25.17 15.00
CA THR A 624 27.57 26.16 14.46
C THR A 624 28.33 25.55 13.28
N LEU A 625 28.73 26.39 12.33
CA LEU A 625 29.56 25.95 11.22
C LEU A 625 31.01 25.70 11.70
N PRO A 626 31.61 24.54 11.37
CA PRO A 626 33.04 24.31 11.55
C PRO A 626 33.88 25.37 10.85
N ARG A 627 35.03 25.73 11.42
CA ARG A 627 35.90 26.82 10.93
C ARG A 627 36.34 26.67 9.47
N ASN A 628 36.42 25.44 8.97
CA ASN A 628 36.83 25.09 7.61
C ASN A 628 35.67 25.04 6.60
N VAL A 629 34.44 25.40 7.00
CA VAL A 629 33.27 25.40 6.12
C VAL A 629 32.65 26.80 6.09
N MET A 630 32.48 27.34 4.88
CA MET A 630 31.93 28.68 4.64
C MET A 630 30.87 28.65 3.54
N LEU A 631 29.99 29.64 3.49
CA LEU A 631 29.02 29.82 2.41
C LEU A 631 29.70 30.47 1.18
N LYS A 632 30.46 29.68 0.42
CA LYS A 632 31.27 30.16 -0.73
C LYS A 632 30.44 30.85 -1.82
N THR A 633 29.15 30.57 -1.91
CA THR A 633 28.25 31.27 -2.84
C THR A 633 28.22 32.79 -2.64
N PHE A 634 28.42 33.25 -1.41
CA PHE A 634 28.44 34.68 -1.09
C PHE A 634 29.85 35.29 -1.13
N GLU A 635 30.90 34.47 -1.20
CA GLU A 635 32.28 34.94 -1.25
C GLU A 635 32.50 35.87 -2.45
N GLY A 636 33.16 37.00 -2.20
CA GLY A 636 33.47 38.01 -3.22
C GLY A 636 32.32 38.96 -3.59
N LEU A 637 31.15 38.86 -2.96
CA LEU A 637 30.03 39.79 -3.18
C LEU A 637 30.14 41.03 -2.27
N ASP A 638 29.53 42.14 -2.68
CA ASP A 638 29.40 43.33 -1.85
C ASP A 638 28.35 43.07 -0.75
N GLN A 639 28.80 42.85 0.48
CA GLN A 639 27.94 42.44 1.60
C GLN A 639 27.84 43.51 2.72
N GLY A 640 28.36 44.72 2.50
CA GLY A 640 28.45 45.74 3.56
C GLY A 640 29.42 45.38 4.71
N LYS A 641 29.20 45.95 5.91
CA LYS A 641 30.07 45.81 7.10
C LYS A 641 29.87 44.47 7.83
N ILE A 642 30.38 43.38 7.29
CA ILE A 642 30.35 42.04 7.93
C ILE A 642 31.76 41.59 8.29
N ASP A 643 31.88 40.93 9.44
CA ASP A 643 33.08 40.19 9.82
C ASP A 643 33.25 38.95 8.91
N LYS A 644 34.20 39.05 7.97
CA LYS A 644 34.50 38.04 6.94
C LYS A 644 35.33 36.86 7.47
N THR A 645 35.68 36.84 8.75
CA THR A 645 36.70 35.93 9.29
C THR A 645 36.16 34.63 9.91
N ASN A 646 34.84 34.47 10.04
CA ASN A 646 34.21 33.28 10.65
C ASN A 646 32.93 32.82 9.92
N GLY A 647 32.93 31.58 9.41
CA GLY A 647 31.82 30.99 8.64
C GLY A 647 30.46 31.00 9.37
N SER A 648 30.44 30.83 10.70
CA SER A 648 29.20 30.88 11.49
C SER A 648 28.56 32.27 11.51
N GLY A 649 29.38 33.34 11.51
CA GLY A 649 28.89 34.72 11.44
C GLY A 649 28.21 35.03 10.11
N LEU A 650 28.81 34.57 8.99
CA LEU A 650 28.23 34.71 7.66
C LEU A 650 26.90 33.97 7.53
N ALA A 651 26.78 32.74 8.05
CA ALA A 651 25.53 31.99 8.01
C ALA A 651 24.40 32.65 8.81
N ALA A 652 24.70 33.19 10.00
CA ALA A 652 23.74 33.95 10.80
C ALA A 652 23.30 35.24 10.07
N TYR A 653 24.24 35.93 9.43
CA TYR A 653 23.93 37.10 8.61
C TYR A 653 23.01 36.75 7.43
N VAL A 654 23.38 35.74 6.62
CA VAL A 654 22.56 35.33 5.46
C VAL A 654 21.16 34.90 5.90
N ALA A 655 21.03 34.22 7.05
CA ALA A 655 19.73 33.91 7.65
C ALA A 655 18.93 35.18 7.99
N SER A 656 19.58 36.21 8.53
CA SER A 656 18.95 37.50 8.87
C SER A 656 18.52 38.33 7.64
N GLN A 657 19.14 38.05 6.48
CA GLN A 657 18.84 38.71 5.21
C GLN A 657 17.60 38.16 4.52
N ILE A 658 17.04 37.02 4.94
CA ILE A 658 15.80 36.50 4.34
C ILE A 658 14.69 37.54 4.46
N ASP A 659 14.09 37.90 3.32
CA ASP A 659 13.05 38.92 3.25
C ASP A 659 11.67 38.32 3.52
N ARG A 660 11.09 38.73 4.65
CA ARG A 660 9.76 38.31 5.11
C ARG A 660 8.63 39.00 4.37
N SER A 661 8.91 40.12 3.70
CA SER A 661 7.94 40.90 2.94
C SER A 661 7.75 40.40 1.51
N PHE A 662 8.51 39.35 1.12
CA PHE A 662 8.41 38.73 -0.19
C PHE A 662 6.99 38.26 -0.50
N SER A 663 6.54 38.58 -1.71
CA SER A 663 5.19 38.30 -2.18
C SER A 663 5.18 37.98 -3.68
N TRP A 664 4.03 37.63 -4.23
CA TRP A 664 3.88 37.31 -5.67
C TRP A 664 4.33 38.44 -6.62
N LYS A 665 4.35 39.71 -6.17
CA LYS A 665 4.87 40.83 -6.99
C LYS A 665 6.38 40.72 -7.25
N ASP A 666 7.11 40.13 -6.31
CA ASP A 666 8.56 40.00 -6.37
C ASP A 666 8.98 38.92 -7.38
N ILE A 667 8.09 37.98 -7.73
CA ILE A 667 8.31 37.03 -8.83
C ILE A 667 8.38 37.78 -10.17
N LYS A 668 7.48 38.74 -10.39
CA LYS A 668 7.49 39.58 -11.60
C LYS A 668 8.78 40.39 -11.68
N TRP A 669 9.23 40.96 -10.56
CA TRP A 669 10.53 41.62 -10.50
C TRP A 669 11.67 40.66 -10.84
N LEU A 670 11.69 39.44 -10.30
CA LEU A 670 12.74 38.47 -10.58
C LEU A 670 12.80 38.11 -12.07
N GLN A 671 11.65 38.01 -12.75
CA GLN A 671 11.57 37.81 -14.20
C GLN A 671 12.08 39.01 -15.03
N THR A 672 12.18 40.22 -14.46
CA THR A 672 12.86 41.35 -15.13
C THR A 672 14.38 41.31 -14.99
N VAL A 673 14.90 40.51 -14.04
CA VAL A 673 16.32 40.45 -13.70
C VAL A 673 17.02 39.28 -14.42
N THR A 674 16.29 38.22 -14.78
CA THR A 674 16.84 37.03 -15.44
C THR A 674 16.00 36.60 -16.63
N SER A 675 16.67 36.08 -17.65
CA SER A 675 16.01 35.35 -18.73
C SER A 675 15.86 33.85 -18.45
N LEU A 676 16.47 33.35 -17.37
CA LEU A 676 16.39 31.94 -17.02
C LEU A 676 14.96 31.57 -16.60
N PRO A 677 14.51 30.35 -16.93
CA PRO A 677 13.27 29.79 -16.39
C PRO A 677 13.23 29.85 -14.87
N VAL A 678 12.16 30.40 -14.30
CA VAL A 678 11.94 30.49 -12.87
C VAL A 678 10.99 29.37 -12.42
N LEU A 679 11.49 28.45 -11.61
CA LEU A 679 10.73 27.41 -10.94
C LEU A 679 10.40 27.85 -9.51
N VAL A 680 9.16 27.73 -9.07
CA VAL A 680 8.77 28.09 -7.70
C VAL A 680 8.69 26.85 -6.81
N LYS A 681 9.52 26.81 -5.76
CA LYS A 681 9.62 25.70 -4.80
C LYS A 681 8.95 26.07 -3.48
N GLY A 682 8.05 25.21 -3.01
CA GLY A 682 7.35 25.41 -1.72
C GLY A 682 5.83 25.56 -1.85
N ILE A 683 5.27 25.27 -3.03
CA ILE A 683 3.83 25.26 -3.27
C ILE A 683 3.27 23.92 -2.84
N ILE A 684 2.14 23.89 -2.11
CA ILE A 684 1.45 22.63 -1.74
C ILE A 684 -0.08 22.74 -1.89
N THR A 685 -0.60 23.85 -2.42
CA THR A 685 -2.04 24.13 -2.55
C THR A 685 -2.41 24.45 -4.00
N ALA A 686 -3.66 24.16 -4.41
CA ALA A 686 -4.16 24.62 -5.70
C ALA A 686 -4.21 26.16 -5.79
N GLN A 687 -4.52 26.85 -4.70
CA GLN A 687 -4.64 28.31 -4.74
C GLN A 687 -3.31 28.96 -5.14
N ASP A 688 -2.22 28.59 -4.49
CA ASP A 688 -0.90 29.16 -4.79
C ASP A 688 -0.36 28.67 -6.14
N THR A 689 -0.75 27.46 -6.56
CA THR A 689 -0.49 26.95 -7.92
C THR A 689 -1.08 27.86 -8.99
N ARG A 690 -2.34 28.29 -8.82
CA ARG A 690 -3.00 29.21 -9.75
C ARG A 690 -2.26 30.54 -9.84
N ILE A 691 -1.93 31.12 -8.69
CA ILE A 691 -1.25 32.42 -8.63
C ILE A 691 0.15 32.33 -9.27
N ALA A 692 0.90 31.26 -9.01
CA ALA A 692 2.20 31.02 -9.63
C ALA A 692 2.10 31.01 -11.16
N ILE A 693 1.09 30.33 -11.72
CA ILE A 693 0.87 30.28 -13.17
C ILE A 693 0.46 31.65 -13.72
N GLU A 694 -0.40 32.39 -13.02
CA GLU A 694 -0.78 33.77 -13.39
C GLU A 694 0.42 34.73 -13.37
N CYS A 695 1.44 34.44 -12.56
CA CYS A 695 2.71 35.15 -12.53
C CYS A 695 3.71 34.67 -13.61
N GLY A 696 3.36 33.69 -14.44
CA GLY A 696 4.18 33.27 -15.58
C GLY A 696 5.43 32.46 -15.20
N VAL A 697 5.38 31.71 -14.09
CA VAL A 697 6.50 30.83 -13.70
C VAL A 697 6.69 29.71 -14.73
N ALA A 698 7.92 29.22 -14.88
CA ALA A 698 8.24 28.15 -15.84
C ALA A 698 7.88 26.75 -15.32
N GLY A 699 7.60 26.61 -14.02
CA GLY A 699 7.27 25.34 -13.39
C GLY A 699 7.13 25.46 -11.88
N ILE A 700 6.59 24.41 -11.26
CA ILE A 700 6.30 24.35 -9.83
C ILE A 700 7.04 23.16 -9.24
N ILE A 701 7.72 23.35 -8.11
CA ILE A 701 8.28 22.27 -7.30
C ILE A 701 7.45 22.19 -6.02
N MET A 702 6.59 21.17 -5.96
CA MET A 702 5.74 20.92 -4.82
C MET A 702 6.57 20.38 -3.66
N SER A 703 6.65 21.16 -2.58
CA SER A 703 7.64 20.99 -1.53
C SER A 703 7.10 21.48 -0.20
N ASN A 704 7.32 20.71 0.86
CA ASN A 704 7.22 21.18 2.25
C ASN A 704 8.61 21.30 2.90
N HIS A 705 9.62 21.53 2.05
CA HIS A 705 11.01 21.74 2.44
C HIS A 705 11.63 20.53 3.18
N GLY A 706 11.23 19.31 2.82
CA GLY A 706 11.63 18.11 3.54
C GLY A 706 11.07 18.01 4.96
N GLY A 707 9.95 18.68 5.26
CA GLY A 707 9.34 18.74 6.59
C GLY A 707 10.09 19.62 7.59
N ARG A 708 10.81 20.65 7.11
CA ARG A 708 11.73 21.48 7.93
C ARG A 708 11.23 22.91 8.21
N GLN A 709 10.11 23.31 7.63
CA GLN A 709 9.55 24.67 7.81
C GLN A 709 8.40 24.65 8.81
N LEU A 710 7.16 24.54 8.33
CA LEU A 710 5.98 24.40 9.16
C LEU A 710 5.67 22.91 9.36
N ASP A 711 5.52 22.47 10.61
CA ASP A 711 5.08 21.10 10.90
C ASP A 711 3.55 20.95 10.76
N TYR A 712 3.05 19.71 10.76
CA TYR A 712 1.65 19.35 10.47
C TYR A 712 1.15 19.74 9.07
N LEU A 713 2.06 19.99 8.12
CA LEU A 713 1.72 20.08 6.70
C LEU A 713 1.46 18.69 6.12
N PRO A 714 0.54 18.54 5.15
CA PRO A 714 0.35 17.25 4.49
C PRO A 714 1.67 16.77 3.85
N ALA A 715 1.83 15.45 3.72
CA ALA A 715 2.83 14.91 2.83
C ALA A 715 2.63 15.47 1.42
N THR A 716 3.71 15.81 0.74
CA THR A 716 3.65 16.33 -0.63
C THR A 716 2.85 15.36 -1.52
N ILE A 717 3.16 14.07 -1.50
CA ILE A 717 2.45 13.08 -2.34
C ILE A 717 0.93 13.06 -2.12
N SER A 718 0.45 13.38 -0.91
CA SER A 718 -0.98 13.39 -0.57
C SER A 718 -1.75 14.55 -1.21
N CYS A 719 -1.10 15.66 -1.55
CA CYS A 719 -1.74 16.81 -2.19
C CYS A 719 -1.34 16.99 -3.68
N LEU A 720 -0.49 16.13 -4.23
CA LEU A 720 0.02 16.23 -5.60
C LEU A 720 -1.08 16.38 -6.66
N GLU A 721 -2.11 15.55 -6.60
CA GLU A 721 -3.19 15.60 -7.60
C GLU A 721 -3.96 16.92 -7.61
N GLU A 722 -4.06 17.59 -6.47
CA GLU A 722 -4.73 18.89 -6.38
C GLU A 722 -3.94 19.93 -7.18
N VAL A 723 -2.63 20.00 -6.95
CA VAL A 723 -1.71 20.91 -7.65
C VAL A 723 -1.62 20.58 -9.14
N VAL A 724 -1.44 19.31 -9.50
CA VAL A 724 -1.39 18.87 -10.91
C VAL A 724 -2.68 19.23 -11.65
N ARG A 725 -3.84 19.04 -11.02
CA ARG A 725 -5.15 19.36 -11.60
C ARG A 725 -5.33 20.86 -11.82
N GLU A 726 -4.86 21.69 -10.89
CA GLU A 726 -4.89 23.15 -11.07
C GLU A 726 -3.89 23.60 -12.14
N ALA A 727 -2.71 23.00 -12.21
CA ALA A 727 -1.73 23.30 -13.24
C ALA A 727 -2.27 22.99 -14.64
N ASN A 728 -3.02 21.89 -14.78
CA ASN A 728 -3.73 21.49 -16.00
C ASN A 728 -2.82 21.52 -17.25
N GLY A 729 -1.57 21.07 -17.09
CA GLY A 729 -0.57 21.01 -18.16
C GLY A 729 0.01 22.36 -18.60
N ARG A 730 -0.37 23.49 -17.99
CA ARG A 730 0.16 24.83 -18.35
C ARG A 730 1.64 24.98 -18.00
N VAL A 731 2.08 24.34 -16.92
CA VAL A 731 3.46 24.31 -16.45
C VAL A 731 3.76 22.90 -15.91
N PRO A 732 5.02 22.42 -15.99
CA PRO A 732 5.42 21.17 -15.36
C PRO A 732 5.33 21.29 -13.82
N VAL A 733 4.86 20.22 -13.19
CA VAL A 733 4.79 20.09 -11.73
C VAL A 733 5.79 19.03 -11.30
N PHE A 734 6.83 19.45 -10.59
CA PHE A 734 7.78 18.57 -9.91
C PHE A 734 7.40 18.42 -8.45
N ILE A 735 8.00 17.47 -7.76
CA ILE A 735 7.72 17.19 -6.35
C ILE A 735 9.00 16.75 -5.62
N ASP A 736 9.13 17.14 -4.34
CA ASP A 736 10.16 16.64 -3.42
C ASP A 736 9.53 16.12 -2.11
N SER A 737 10.39 15.80 -1.13
CA SER A 737 10.05 15.25 0.19
C SER A 737 9.63 13.77 0.21
N GLY A 738 10.28 12.98 1.07
CA GLY A 738 9.88 11.59 1.35
C GLY A 738 10.41 10.51 0.40
N PHE A 739 10.81 10.85 -0.83
CA PHE A 739 11.30 9.87 -1.82
C PHE A 739 12.50 9.06 -1.34
N ARG A 740 12.37 7.73 -1.32
CA ARG A 740 13.42 6.78 -0.95
C ARG A 740 13.47 5.53 -1.83
N ARG A 741 12.40 5.23 -2.57
CA ARG A 741 12.29 4.06 -3.46
C ARG A 741 11.98 4.44 -4.90
N GLY A 742 12.35 3.58 -5.85
CA GLY A 742 11.86 3.69 -7.25
C GLY A 742 10.34 3.63 -7.35
N THR A 743 9.68 2.88 -6.45
CA THR A 743 8.21 2.83 -6.34
C THR A 743 7.60 4.18 -5.94
N ASP A 744 8.27 4.99 -5.11
CA ASP A 744 7.82 6.34 -4.75
C ASP A 744 7.83 7.26 -5.98
N VAL A 745 8.89 7.15 -6.79
CA VAL A 745 9.04 7.91 -8.04
C VAL A 745 7.90 7.56 -8.99
N PHE A 746 7.63 6.27 -9.22
CA PHE A 746 6.52 5.85 -10.07
C PHE A 746 5.18 6.39 -9.58
N LYS A 747 4.90 6.31 -8.26
CA LYS A 747 3.65 6.82 -7.67
C LYS A 747 3.47 8.32 -7.95
N ALA A 748 4.52 9.11 -7.81
CA ALA A 748 4.47 10.54 -8.13
C ALA A 748 4.19 10.81 -9.61
N LEU A 749 4.85 10.08 -10.52
CA LEU A 749 4.63 10.21 -11.96
C LEU A 749 3.19 9.80 -12.34
N ALA A 750 2.67 8.72 -11.78
CA ALA A 750 1.29 8.26 -11.99
C ALA A 750 0.24 9.27 -11.49
N LEU A 751 0.56 10.03 -10.44
CA LEU A 751 -0.27 11.14 -9.95
C LEU A 751 -0.08 12.45 -10.73
N GLY A 752 0.82 12.46 -11.73
CA GLY A 752 1.00 13.52 -12.72
C GLY A 752 2.18 14.46 -12.48
N ALA A 753 3.13 14.11 -11.62
CA ALA A 753 4.40 14.83 -11.55
C ALA A 753 5.22 14.63 -12.85
N SER A 754 5.95 15.67 -13.27
CA SER A 754 6.88 15.62 -14.41
C SER A 754 8.25 15.05 -14.04
N GLY A 755 8.55 14.96 -12.74
CA GLY A 755 9.80 14.45 -12.18
C GLY A 755 9.90 14.73 -10.68
N VAL A 756 10.86 14.10 -10.02
CA VAL A 756 11.03 14.18 -8.57
C VAL A 756 12.41 14.70 -8.19
N PHE A 757 12.51 15.35 -7.03
CA PHE A 757 13.77 15.80 -6.46
C PHE A 757 14.08 15.06 -5.15
N ILE A 758 15.32 14.56 -5.01
CA ILE A 758 15.81 13.89 -3.79
C ILE A 758 16.82 14.76 -3.03
N GLY A 759 16.64 14.90 -1.71
CA GLY A 759 17.50 15.70 -0.83
C GLY A 759 18.37 14.84 0.08
N ARG A 760 17.86 14.48 1.27
CA ARG A 760 18.57 13.70 2.30
C ARG A 760 19.30 12.44 1.79
N PRO A 761 18.73 11.61 0.90
CA PRO A 761 19.46 10.52 0.26
C PRO A 761 20.85 10.87 -0.28
N VAL A 762 20.98 12.06 -0.88
CA VAL A 762 22.25 12.54 -1.43
C VAL A 762 23.23 12.87 -0.31
N LEU A 763 22.78 13.55 0.75
CA LEU A 763 23.65 13.91 1.87
C LEU A 763 24.14 12.69 2.66
N PHE A 764 23.26 11.72 2.90
CA PHE A 764 23.60 10.52 3.65
C PHE A 764 24.54 9.61 2.86
N SER A 765 24.26 9.39 1.57
CA SER A 765 25.16 8.61 0.72
C SER A 765 26.51 9.31 0.51
N LEU A 766 26.51 10.64 0.38
CA LEU A 766 27.72 11.46 0.33
C LEU A 766 28.54 11.32 1.63
N ALA A 767 27.88 11.35 2.79
CA ALA A 767 28.56 11.17 4.07
C ALA A 767 29.25 9.82 4.15
N VAL A 768 28.60 8.76 3.67
CA VAL A 768 29.12 7.39 3.77
C VAL A 768 30.29 7.15 2.81
N ASP A 769 30.17 7.51 1.53
CA ASP A 769 31.16 7.13 0.50
C ASP A 769 31.38 8.19 -0.59
N GLY A 770 31.19 9.47 -0.24
CA GLY A 770 31.50 10.58 -1.14
C GLY A 770 30.73 10.50 -2.47
N GLU A 771 31.42 10.77 -3.57
CA GLU A 771 30.85 10.69 -4.92
C GLU A 771 30.32 9.28 -5.26
N ALA A 772 31.04 8.23 -4.86
CA ALA A 772 30.66 6.86 -5.14
C ALA A 772 29.34 6.49 -4.43
N GLY A 773 29.15 6.95 -3.19
CA GLY A 773 27.89 6.83 -2.47
C GLY A 773 26.72 7.49 -3.21
N VAL A 774 26.89 8.74 -3.65
CA VAL A 774 25.84 9.47 -4.40
C VAL A 774 25.52 8.79 -5.73
N ARG A 775 26.54 8.35 -6.48
CA ARG A 775 26.38 7.57 -7.72
C ARG A 775 25.59 6.29 -7.46
N ASN A 776 25.91 5.57 -6.39
CA ASN A 776 25.23 4.34 -6.03
C ASN A 776 23.77 4.59 -5.63
N ALA A 777 23.48 5.63 -4.85
CA ALA A 777 22.11 6.01 -4.50
C ALA A 777 21.26 6.36 -5.72
N LEU A 778 21.79 7.14 -6.66
CA LEU A 778 21.11 7.47 -7.93
C LEU A 778 20.88 6.23 -8.79
N ARG A 779 21.88 5.35 -8.88
CA ARG A 779 21.76 4.07 -9.60
C ARG A 779 20.68 3.18 -8.98
N MET A 780 20.64 3.03 -7.65
CA MET A 780 19.62 2.21 -6.98
C MET A 780 18.21 2.71 -7.27
N LEU A 781 17.96 4.02 -7.16
CA LEU A 781 16.63 4.58 -7.46
C LEU A 781 16.25 4.41 -8.93
N ARG A 782 17.22 4.50 -9.85
CA ARG A 782 17.03 4.22 -11.28
C ARG A 782 16.66 2.77 -11.52
N ASP A 783 17.44 1.83 -10.98
CA ASP A 783 17.24 0.40 -11.16
C ASP A 783 15.89 -0.04 -10.55
N GLU A 784 15.53 0.47 -9.36
CA GLU A 784 14.23 0.23 -8.73
C GLU A 784 13.07 0.81 -9.56
N LEU A 785 13.23 2.00 -10.15
CA LEU A 785 12.21 2.58 -11.04
C LEU A 785 12.03 1.76 -12.31
N GLU A 786 13.11 1.28 -12.93
CA GLU A 786 13.06 0.42 -14.11
C GLU A 786 12.31 -0.88 -13.82
N ILE A 787 12.62 -1.54 -12.70
CA ILE A 787 11.92 -2.75 -12.25
C ILE A 787 10.43 -2.42 -12.00
N THR A 788 10.14 -1.31 -11.34
CA THR A 788 8.75 -0.89 -11.06
C THR A 788 7.96 -0.64 -12.35
N MET A 789 8.57 0.02 -13.34
CA MET A 789 7.97 0.27 -14.65
C MET A 789 7.69 -1.04 -15.39
N ALA A 790 8.67 -1.95 -15.44
CA ALA A 790 8.52 -3.26 -16.06
C ALA A 790 7.41 -4.09 -15.40
N LEU A 791 7.39 -4.16 -14.07
CA LEU A 791 6.37 -4.91 -13.32
C LEU A 791 4.99 -4.24 -13.36
N SER A 792 4.93 -2.95 -13.66
CA SER A 792 3.67 -2.21 -13.86
C SER A 792 3.16 -2.24 -15.31
N GLY A 793 3.95 -2.78 -16.24
CA GLY A 793 3.62 -2.82 -17.68
C GLY A 793 3.75 -1.47 -18.38
N CYS A 794 4.75 -0.67 -18.03
CA CYS A 794 5.04 0.63 -18.64
C CYS A 794 6.42 0.61 -19.29
N THR A 795 6.50 0.84 -20.60
CA THR A 795 7.76 0.85 -21.37
C THR A 795 8.39 2.22 -21.47
N SER A 796 7.66 3.29 -21.16
CA SER A 796 8.20 4.64 -21.08
C SER A 796 7.55 5.44 -19.96
N VAL A 797 8.21 6.50 -19.50
CA VAL A 797 7.65 7.42 -18.46
C VAL A 797 6.29 7.98 -18.91
N LYS A 798 6.07 8.15 -20.22
CA LYS A 798 4.81 8.65 -20.79
C LYS A 798 3.64 7.67 -20.63
N GLU A 799 3.93 6.38 -20.52
CA GLU A 799 2.91 5.33 -20.30
C GLU A 799 2.49 5.21 -18.84
N ILE A 800 3.21 5.84 -17.91
CA ILE A 800 2.84 5.87 -16.50
C ILE A 800 1.61 6.77 -16.32
N THR A 801 0.44 6.14 -16.30
CA THR A 801 -0.83 6.83 -16.08
C THR A 801 -1.38 6.67 -14.67
N ARG A 802 -2.33 7.54 -14.33
CA ARG A 802 -3.11 7.47 -13.09
C ARG A 802 -3.84 6.14 -12.87
N GLY A 803 -4.11 5.38 -13.93
CA GLY A 803 -4.73 4.06 -13.86
C GLY A 803 -3.83 3.00 -13.22
N HIS A 804 -2.52 3.24 -13.10
CA HIS A 804 -1.57 2.31 -12.49
C HIS A 804 -1.50 2.41 -10.97
N VAL A 805 -2.24 3.35 -10.35
CA VAL A 805 -2.23 3.53 -8.90
C VAL A 805 -3.64 3.71 -8.33
N VAL A 806 -3.83 3.29 -7.09
CA VAL A 806 -5.05 3.49 -6.31
C VAL A 806 -4.67 4.15 -5.00
N THR A 807 -5.22 5.34 -4.77
CA THR A 807 -5.03 6.07 -3.52
C THR A 807 -6.04 5.60 -2.47
N GLU A 808 -5.76 5.88 -1.20
CA GLU A 808 -6.72 5.66 -0.13
C GLU A 808 -8.08 6.34 -0.38
N SER A 809 -8.06 7.57 -0.91
CA SER A 809 -9.25 8.33 -1.29
C SER A 809 -10.10 7.63 -2.35
N ASP A 810 -9.49 6.97 -3.33
CA ASP A 810 -10.20 6.20 -4.35
C ASP A 810 -10.93 5.00 -3.75
N ARG A 811 -10.24 4.27 -2.85
CA ARG A 811 -10.84 3.15 -2.12
C ARG A 811 -12.10 3.63 -1.38
N ILE A 812 -12.01 4.75 -0.67
CA ILE A 812 -13.16 5.35 0.03
C ILE A 812 -14.27 5.76 -0.95
N ARG A 813 -13.94 6.28 -2.14
CA ARG A 813 -14.92 6.71 -3.16
C ARG A 813 -15.63 5.54 -3.82
N LEU A 814 -14.94 4.45 -4.12
CA LEU A 814 -15.49 3.20 -4.63
C LEU A 814 -16.54 2.62 -3.66
N LEU A 815 -16.28 2.71 -2.35
CA LEU A 815 -17.26 2.35 -1.33
C LEU A 815 -18.54 3.21 -1.40
N ARG A 816 -18.41 4.50 -1.74
CA ARG A 816 -19.54 5.45 -1.88
C ARG A 816 -20.35 5.21 -3.17
N SER A 817 -19.69 4.96 -4.30
CA SER A 817 -20.37 4.77 -5.61
C SER A 817 -21.21 3.49 -5.63
N LYS A 818 -20.70 2.38 -5.06
CA LYS A 818 -21.42 1.12 -4.87
C LYS A 818 -22.72 1.30 -4.06
N GLN A 819 -22.75 2.24 -3.11
CA GLN A 819 -23.98 2.58 -2.36
C GLN A 819 -25.03 3.30 -3.25
N HIS A 820 -24.60 4.22 -4.12
CA HIS A 820 -25.52 4.98 -4.98
C HIS A 820 -26.17 4.09 -6.06
N GLN A 821 -25.39 3.22 -6.71
CA GLN A 821 -25.92 2.27 -7.69
C GLN A 821 -26.91 1.27 -7.06
N ARG A 822 -26.64 0.76 -5.85
CA ARG A 822 -27.57 -0.12 -5.13
C ARG A 822 -28.86 0.59 -4.70
N ARG A 823 -28.81 1.87 -4.30
CA ARG A 823 -30.01 2.67 -4.03
C ARG A 823 -30.84 2.89 -5.30
N ARG A 824 -30.20 3.11 -6.46
CA ARG A 824 -30.89 3.18 -7.76
C ARG A 824 -31.50 1.83 -8.17
N ARG A 825 -30.79 0.71 -7.98
CA ARG A 825 -31.32 -0.64 -8.24
C ARG A 825 -32.48 -1.00 -7.32
N ARG A 826 -32.44 -0.67 -6.02
CA ARG A 826 -33.60 -0.86 -5.11
C ARG A 826 -34.82 -0.03 -5.52
N ARG A 827 -34.62 1.22 -5.98
CA ARG A 827 -35.70 2.06 -6.52
C ARG A 827 -36.27 1.54 -7.85
N ARG A 828 -35.46 0.88 -8.69
CA ARG A 828 -35.92 0.21 -9.92
C ARG A 828 -36.58 -1.14 -9.64
N GLY A 829 -36.04 -1.94 -8.72
CA GLY A 829 -36.61 -3.22 -8.28
C GLY A 829 -37.97 -3.07 -7.59
N GLN A 830 -38.14 -2.04 -6.75
CA GLN A 830 -39.46 -1.69 -6.17
C GLN A 830 -40.49 -1.22 -7.22
N LYS A 831 -40.06 -0.77 -8.41
CA LYS A 831 -40.97 -0.49 -9.53
C LYS A 831 -41.37 -1.76 -10.29
N HIS A 832 -40.50 -2.77 -10.37
CA HIS A 832 -40.83 -4.05 -11.03
C HIS A 832 -41.63 -5.01 -10.13
N GLN A 833 -41.45 -4.98 -8.81
CA GLN A 833 -42.25 -5.80 -7.87
C GLN A 833 -43.68 -5.28 -7.66
N LYS A 834 -44.02 -4.08 -8.13
CA LYS A 834 -45.39 -3.53 -8.09
C LYS A 834 -46.23 -3.88 -9.32
N GLY A 835 -45.72 -4.71 -10.25
CA GLY A 835 -46.42 -5.09 -11.48
C GLY A 835 -47.18 -6.42 -11.45
N LYS A 836 -47.13 -7.19 -10.34
CA LYS A 836 -47.77 -8.51 -10.25
C LYS A 836 -48.37 -8.74 -8.85
N THR A 837 -49.48 -8.08 -8.55
CA THR A 837 -50.57 -8.61 -7.70
C THR A 837 -51.81 -7.73 -7.88
N SER A 838 -52.93 -8.40 -8.04
CA SER A 838 -54.26 -7.89 -8.40
C SER A 838 -54.94 -7.07 -7.30
N ALA A 839 -55.74 -6.10 -7.76
CA ALA A 839 -56.95 -5.53 -7.17
C ALA A 839 -56.94 -5.11 -5.68
N LEU A 840 -56.69 -3.82 -5.44
CA LEU A 840 -57.31 -2.99 -4.39
C LEU A 840 -57.19 -1.52 -4.82
N PRO A 841 -58.23 -0.68 -4.64
CA PRO A 841 -58.37 0.59 -5.35
C PRO A 841 -57.40 1.66 -4.84
N ALA A 842 -57.01 2.53 -5.77
CA ALA A 842 -56.08 3.63 -5.61
C ALA A 842 -56.44 4.55 -4.42
N ILE A 843 -55.60 4.58 -3.39
CA ILE A 843 -55.49 5.72 -2.47
C ILE A 843 -54.02 6.08 -2.29
N ALA A 844 -53.49 6.79 -3.29
CA ALA A 844 -52.32 7.64 -3.11
C ALA A 844 -52.68 9.03 -3.63
N ARG A 845 -53.32 9.84 -2.78
CA ARG A 845 -53.55 11.27 -3.04
C ARG A 845 -52.20 11.93 -3.33
N SER A 846 -51.96 12.33 -4.58
CA SER A 846 -50.96 13.34 -4.87
C SER A 846 -51.47 14.66 -4.28
N LEU A 847 -50.92 15.11 -3.16
CA LEU A 847 -51.21 16.44 -2.65
C LEU A 847 -50.56 17.47 -3.59
N LYS A 848 -51.37 18.04 -4.51
CA LYS A 848 -50.99 19.17 -5.38
C LYS A 848 -50.42 20.28 -4.51
N MET A 849 -49.21 20.74 -4.84
CA MET A 849 -48.55 21.85 -4.15
C MET A 849 -49.14 23.16 -4.67
N VAL A 850 -49.74 23.95 -3.79
CA VAL A 850 -50.39 25.22 -4.15
C VAL A 850 -49.36 26.35 -4.07
N VAL A 851 -49.20 27.11 -5.15
CA VAL A 851 -48.31 28.28 -5.21
C VAL A 851 -49.11 29.52 -4.83
N LEU A 852 -48.68 30.23 -3.78
CA LEU A 852 -49.33 31.41 -3.24
C LEU A 852 -48.40 32.62 -3.31
N GLN A 853 -48.99 33.82 -3.41
CA GLN A 853 -48.25 35.07 -3.16
C GLN A 853 -47.82 35.17 -1.69
N PRO A 854 -46.82 36.01 -1.35
CA PRO A 854 -46.22 36.02 -0.01
C PRO A 854 -47.20 36.24 1.14
N ASP A 855 -48.13 37.20 1.02
CA ASP A 855 -49.09 37.51 2.09
C ASP A 855 -50.17 36.41 2.26
N PRO A 856 -50.81 35.89 1.19
CA PRO A 856 -51.69 34.71 1.30
C PRO A 856 -50.97 33.46 1.81
N PHE A 857 -49.68 33.29 1.51
CA PHE A 857 -48.88 32.20 2.06
C PHE A 857 -48.76 32.30 3.59
N LEU A 858 -48.53 33.50 4.12
CA LEU A 858 -48.45 33.72 5.57
C LEU A 858 -49.80 33.51 6.26
N SER A 859 -50.89 33.98 5.66
CA SER A 859 -52.25 33.75 6.19
C SER A 859 -52.60 32.25 6.22
N GLU A 860 -52.30 31.50 5.15
CA GLU A 860 -52.54 30.06 5.15
C GLU A 860 -51.60 29.34 6.12
N LEU A 861 -50.36 29.80 6.27
CA LEU A 861 -49.42 29.25 7.24
C LEU A 861 -49.93 29.43 8.69
N THR A 862 -50.50 30.59 9.02
CA THR A 862 -51.18 30.84 10.31
C THR A 862 -52.29 29.82 10.53
N SER A 863 -53.17 29.62 9.54
CA SER A 863 -54.23 28.60 9.62
C SER A 863 -53.68 27.18 9.77
N MET A 864 -52.55 26.85 9.13
CA MET A 864 -51.87 25.56 9.31
C MET A 864 -51.35 25.38 10.74
N TYR A 865 -50.82 26.43 11.36
CA TYR A 865 -50.40 26.40 12.77
C TYR A 865 -51.59 26.24 13.70
N GLU A 866 -52.67 27.02 13.51
CA GLU A 866 -53.91 26.93 14.30
C GLU A 866 -54.54 25.53 14.25
N ARG A 867 -54.62 24.92 13.06
CA ARG A 867 -55.11 23.53 12.88
C ARG A 867 -54.21 22.48 13.53
N SER A 868 -52.94 22.82 13.79
CA SER A 868 -51.93 21.90 14.33
C SER A 868 -51.61 22.16 15.81
N THR A 869 -52.39 23.01 16.49
CA THR A 869 -52.15 23.48 17.88
C THR A 869 -52.17 22.36 18.92
N GLU A 870 -53.04 21.35 18.79
CA GLU A 870 -53.15 20.25 19.77
C GLU A 870 -52.37 18.99 19.38
N LYS A 871 -52.47 18.55 18.11
CA LYS A 871 -51.76 17.39 17.55
C LYS A 871 -51.42 17.62 16.07
N GLY A 872 -50.15 17.85 15.76
CA GLY A 872 -49.69 18.05 14.38
C GLY A 872 -48.23 18.50 14.30
N SER A 873 -47.71 18.69 13.09
CA SER A 873 -46.40 19.33 12.88
C SER A 873 -46.42 20.05 11.54
N VAL A 874 -46.19 21.37 11.57
CA VAL A 874 -46.01 22.17 10.37
C VAL A 874 -44.51 22.27 10.06
N TRP A 875 -44.12 21.83 8.88
CA TRP A 875 -42.76 21.84 8.39
C TRP A 875 -42.58 22.97 7.38
N VAL A 876 -41.80 23.98 7.72
CA VAL A 876 -41.43 25.06 6.80
C VAL A 876 -39.99 24.84 6.31
N THR A 877 -39.79 24.93 5.00
CA THR A 877 -38.47 24.81 4.37
C THR A 877 -38.22 25.99 3.45
N MET A 878 -37.08 26.66 3.64
CA MET A 878 -36.62 27.74 2.76
C MET A 878 -35.41 27.27 1.96
N LYS A 879 -35.42 27.50 0.64
CA LYS A 879 -34.31 27.13 -0.26
C LYS A 879 -34.01 28.28 -1.22
N ARG A 880 -32.72 28.55 -1.43
CA ARG A 880 -32.28 29.42 -2.53
C ARG A 880 -32.69 28.78 -3.85
N SER A 881 -33.43 29.51 -4.67
CA SER A 881 -34.07 28.98 -5.88
C SER A 881 -33.76 29.88 -7.06
N SER A 882 -32.82 29.46 -7.91
CA SER A 882 -32.81 29.89 -9.30
C SER A 882 -33.78 28.97 -10.03
N MET A 883 -35.07 29.33 -10.13
CA MET A 883 -36.03 28.51 -10.88
C MET A 883 -35.66 28.53 -12.37
N LYS A 884 -34.77 27.63 -12.82
CA LYS A 884 -34.56 27.10 -14.19
C LYS A 884 -33.31 26.18 -14.24
N CYS A 885 -33.38 25.10 -15.02
CA CYS A 885 -32.29 24.12 -15.24
C CYS A 885 -30.93 24.76 -15.55
N GLN A 886 -29.84 24.22 -14.97
CA GLN A 886 -28.45 24.68 -15.15
C GLN A 886 -28.04 24.90 -16.61
N ALA A 887 -28.56 24.10 -17.56
CA ALA A 887 -28.27 24.24 -18.98
C ALA A 887 -28.82 25.55 -19.59
N ARG A 888 -29.97 26.05 -19.12
CA ARG A 888 -30.59 27.29 -19.59
C ARG A 888 -29.97 28.52 -18.92
N LEU A 889 -29.50 28.37 -17.66
CA LEU A 889 -28.74 29.41 -16.95
C LEU A 889 -27.44 29.77 -17.69
N LYS A 890 -26.70 28.76 -18.19
CA LYS A 890 -25.51 28.99 -19.02
C LYS A 890 -25.82 29.77 -20.30
N LYS A 891 -26.97 29.50 -20.94
CA LYS A 891 -27.43 30.22 -22.15
C LYS A 891 -27.86 31.67 -21.88
N MET A 892 -28.45 31.96 -20.72
CA MET A 892 -28.87 33.32 -20.35
C MET A 892 -27.69 34.19 -19.90
N VAL A 893 -26.73 33.61 -19.15
CA VAL A 893 -25.47 34.30 -18.79
C VAL A 893 -24.66 34.62 -20.05
N ALA A 894 -24.65 33.73 -21.04
CA ALA A 894 -24.03 34.00 -22.34
C ALA A 894 -24.75 35.09 -23.18
N LYS A 895 -25.98 35.49 -22.81
CA LYS A 895 -26.77 36.55 -23.46
C LYS A 895 -26.84 37.86 -22.66
N GLY A 896 -26.17 37.95 -21.51
CA GLY A 896 -26.15 39.16 -20.69
C GLY A 896 -27.44 39.48 -19.93
N GLU A 897 -28.38 38.52 -19.80
CA GLU A 897 -29.63 38.74 -19.07
C GLU A 897 -29.41 38.63 -17.54
N ALA A 898 -29.86 39.65 -16.79
CA ALA A 898 -29.74 39.67 -15.32
C ALA A 898 -30.62 38.59 -14.65
N VAL A 899 -30.01 37.68 -13.89
CA VAL A 899 -30.71 36.61 -13.17
C VAL A 899 -31.05 37.06 -11.75
N GLU A 900 -32.32 37.38 -11.50
CA GLU A 900 -32.80 37.71 -10.15
C GLU A 900 -32.81 36.47 -9.26
N LEU A 901 -32.04 36.50 -8.17
CA LEU A 901 -32.00 35.43 -7.17
C LEU A 901 -33.26 35.46 -6.31
N ARG A 902 -34.00 34.35 -6.29
CA ARG A 902 -35.22 34.22 -5.48
C ARG A 902 -35.08 33.18 -4.37
N CYS A 903 -35.83 33.35 -3.29
CA CYS A 903 -35.96 32.39 -2.20
C CYS A 903 -37.29 31.65 -2.32
N LEU A 904 -37.28 30.33 -2.41
CA LEU A 904 -38.49 29.52 -2.40
C LEU A 904 -38.78 29.03 -0.98
N VAL A 905 -39.94 29.40 -0.45
CA VAL A 905 -40.43 28.99 0.86
C VAL A 905 -41.57 27.99 0.67
N ARG A 906 -41.53 26.88 1.40
CA ARG A 906 -42.58 25.84 1.36
C ARG A 906 -43.03 25.50 2.78
N ALA A 907 -44.32 25.22 2.95
CA ALA A 907 -44.87 24.72 4.21
C ALA A 907 -45.78 23.50 3.97
N THR A 908 -45.73 22.55 4.90
CA THR A 908 -46.60 21.36 4.90
C THR A 908 -46.95 20.93 6.32
N ASP A 909 -48.22 20.59 6.57
CA ASP A 909 -48.70 20.01 7.83
C ASP A 909 -48.95 18.50 7.69
N GLY A 910 -48.52 17.91 6.57
CA GLY A 910 -48.80 16.53 6.18
C GLY A 910 -50.13 16.33 5.43
N LYS A 911 -51.05 17.30 5.51
CA LYS A 911 -52.35 17.28 4.80
C LYS A 911 -52.40 18.28 3.64
N LYS A 912 -51.76 19.45 3.75
CA LYS A 912 -51.71 20.49 2.71
C LYS A 912 -50.27 20.92 2.46
N ASN A 913 -49.94 21.20 1.20
CA ASN A 913 -48.62 21.67 0.78
C ASN A 913 -48.76 23.03 0.10
N ILE A 914 -48.13 24.06 0.66
CA ILE A 914 -48.10 25.41 0.08
C ILE A 914 -46.67 25.86 -0.20
N CYS A 915 -46.49 26.73 -1.19
CA CYS A 915 -45.21 27.39 -1.44
C CYS A 915 -45.37 28.82 -1.96
N THR A 916 -44.37 29.66 -1.67
CA THR A 916 -44.23 31.00 -2.24
C THR A 916 -42.78 31.26 -2.68
N SER A 917 -42.57 32.19 -3.60
CA SER A 917 -41.25 32.59 -4.10
C SER A 917 -41.04 34.07 -3.86
N LEU A 918 -39.96 34.42 -3.15
CA LEU A 918 -39.65 35.78 -2.73
C LEU A 918 -38.50 36.35 -3.56
N SER A 919 -38.66 37.57 -4.06
CA SER A 919 -37.53 38.36 -4.58
C SER A 919 -36.63 38.83 -3.43
N ALA A 920 -35.44 39.34 -3.77
CA ALA A 920 -34.54 39.92 -2.78
C ALA A 920 -35.16 41.15 -2.09
N LYS A 921 -35.99 41.93 -2.78
CA LYS A 921 -36.66 43.12 -2.24
C LYS A 921 -37.78 42.77 -1.23
N GLU A 922 -38.48 41.67 -1.45
CA GLU A 922 -39.60 41.23 -0.59
C GLU A 922 -39.15 40.44 0.64
N TYR A 923 -37.92 39.92 0.62
CA TYR A 923 -37.42 38.99 1.62
C TYR A 923 -37.45 39.56 3.05
N LEU A 924 -36.98 40.79 3.24
CA LEU A 924 -36.92 41.41 4.57
C LEU A 924 -38.32 41.64 5.15
N LYS A 925 -39.27 42.13 4.33
CA LYS A 925 -40.67 42.31 4.74
C LYS A 925 -41.31 40.97 5.09
N PHE A 926 -41.13 39.95 4.25
CA PHE A 926 -41.65 38.61 4.51
C PHE A 926 -41.05 37.99 5.77
N GLN A 927 -39.74 38.16 6.01
CA GLN A 927 -39.08 37.63 7.19
C GLN A 927 -39.63 38.24 8.48
N ALA A 928 -39.89 39.55 8.50
CA ALA A 928 -40.52 40.23 9.63
C ALA A 928 -41.93 39.70 9.90
N SER A 929 -42.78 39.62 8.87
CA SER A 929 -44.15 39.10 9.01
C SER A 929 -44.20 37.61 9.39
N TYR A 930 -43.31 36.79 8.83
CA TYR A 930 -43.15 35.38 9.20
C TYR A 930 -42.72 35.22 10.66
N ALA A 931 -41.81 36.06 11.15
CA ALA A 931 -41.40 36.05 12.55
C ALA A 931 -42.58 36.41 13.49
N THR A 932 -43.45 37.34 13.09
CA THR A 932 -44.67 37.66 13.85
C THR A 932 -45.63 36.47 13.90
N VAL A 933 -45.87 35.79 12.77
CA VAL A 933 -46.69 34.55 12.74
C VAL A 933 -46.09 33.48 13.66
N LEU A 934 -44.78 33.26 13.59
CA LEU A 934 -44.13 32.30 14.50
C LEU A 934 -44.30 32.68 15.97
N LYS A 935 -44.06 33.95 16.33
CA LYS A 935 -44.21 34.40 17.73
C LYS A 935 -45.63 34.24 18.24
N ALA A 936 -46.64 34.57 17.45
CA ALA A 936 -48.05 34.44 17.82
C ALA A 936 -48.46 32.98 18.10
N HIS A 937 -47.90 32.02 17.35
CA HIS A 937 -48.26 30.60 17.49
C HIS A 937 -47.20 29.74 18.20
N MET A 938 -46.12 30.35 18.71
CA MET A 938 -45.05 29.67 19.44
C MET A 938 -45.49 29.15 20.81
N HIS A 939 -46.48 29.79 21.45
CA HIS A 939 -47.00 29.37 22.76
C HIS A 939 -47.73 28.00 22.72
N ALA A 940 -48.14 27.51 21.56
CA ALA A 940 -48.73 26.17 21.37
C ALA A 940 -47.70 25.09 20.96
N LEU A 941 -46.44 25.45 20.70
CA LEU A 941 -45.40 24.50 20.28
C LEU A 941 -44.65 23.95 21.51
N LYS A 942 -45.15 22.85 22.09
CA LYS A 942 -44.32 22.04 23.00
C LYS A 942 -43.10 21.53 22.24
N LYS A 943 -41.90 21.83 22.74
CA LYS A 943 -40.62 21.29 22.25
C LYS A 943 -40.73 19.77 22.28
N ARG A 944 -40.79 19.11 21.11
CA ARG A 944 -40.89 17.65 21.04
C ARG A 944 -39.55 17.07 21.47
N GLU A 945 -39.45 16.63 22.73
CA GLU A 945 -38.36 15.80 23.20
C GLU A 945 -38.27 14.56 22.29
N ARG A 946 -37.10 14.34 21.69
CA ARG A 946 -36.85 13.08 20.99
C ARG A 946 -36.96 11.96 22.03
N LYS A 947 -37.93 11.06 21.83
CA LYS A 947 -38.03 9.75 22.52
C LYS A 947 -36.76 8.94 22.22
N ASP A 948 -35.70 9.20 22.98
CA ASP A 948 -34.51 8.35 23.12
C ASP A 948 -34.02 8.33 24.59
N LYS A 949 -34.95 8.54 25.55
CA LYS A 949 -34.71 8.33 26.99
C LYS A 949 -35.89 7.64 27.69
N LYS A 950 -36.44 6.58 27.07
CA LYS A 950 -37.45 5.72 27.70
C LYS A 950 -37.18 4.21 27.58
N LYS A 951 -35.90 3.85 27.41
CA LYS A 951 -35.36 2.51 27.75
C LYS A 951 -34.20 2.55 28.76
N ALA A 952 -33.78 3.75 29.19
CA ALA A 952 -32.76 3.95 30.22
C ALA A 952 -33.35 4.32 31.59
N ALA A 953 -34.68 4.52 31.70
CA ALA A 953 -35.37 4.88 32.94
C ALA A 953 -36.32 3.79 33.46
N GLU A 954 -36.19 2.56 32.92
CA GLU A 954 -36.92 1.37 33.35
C GLU A 954 -35.99 0.34 34.04
N VAL A 955 -34.74 0.73 34.32
CA VAL A 955 -33.77 -0.07 35.12
C VAL A 955 -33.44 0.58 36.47
N GLU A 956 -33.86 1.83 36.71
CA GLU A 956 -33.63 2.53 37.99
C GLU A 956 -34.93 3.07 38.57
N LYS A 957 -35.83 2.18 38.98
CA LYS A 957 -36.83 2.40 40.04
C LYS A 957 -37.16 1.06 40.71
N ILE A 958 -36.24 0.58 41.55
CA ILE A 958 -36.62 -0.23 42.72
C ILE A 958 -36.85 0.78 43.85
N PRO A 959 -38.00 0.78 44.54
CA PRO A 959 -38.25 1.73 45.62
C PRO A 959 -37.50 1.33 46.90
N GLU A 960 -36.78 2.28 47.49
CA GLU A 960 -36.33 2.21 48.88
C GLU A 960 -37.56 2.09 49.81
N LYS A 961 -37.58 1.03 50.63
CA LYS A 961 -38.40 0.96 51.84
C LYS A 961 -37.50 0.74 53.05
N ALA A 962 -37.44 1.79 53.86
CA ALA A 962 -37.22 1.97 55.32
C ALA A 962 -36.48 0.90 56.16
N PRO A 963 -35.69 1.32 57.18
CA PRO A 963 -34.87 0.43 57.99
C PRO A 963 -35.53 -0.04 59.31
N LYS A 964 -34.93 -1.13 59.84
CA LYS A 964 -34.92 -1.69 61.23
C LYS A 964 -35.99 -2.72 61.62
N LYS A 965 -35.56 -3.96 61.94
CA LYS A 965 -35.29 -4.45 63.31
C LYS A 965 -34.92 -5.96 63.34
N GLN A 966 -33.95 -6.29 64.20
CA GLN A 966 -33.60 -7.64 64.65
C GLN A 966 -34.72 -8.28 65.49
N LYS A 967 -34.85 -9.63 65.41
CA LYS A 967 -34.94 -10.52 66.60
C LYS A 967 -34.66 -11.99 66.22
N LYS A 968 -34.00 -12.68 67.16
CA LYS A 968 -33.54 -14.09 67.25
C LYS A 968 -34.67 -15.11 66.98
N ALA A 969 -34.49 -16.40 66.65
CA ALA A 969 -33.70 -17.50 67.25
C ALA A 969 -34.07 -18.81 66.48
N PRO A 970 -33.71 -20.06 66.87
CA PRO A 970 -32.45 -20.61 67.38
C PRO A 970 -31.96 -21.89 66.64
N SER A 971 -30.75 -22.29 67.03
CA SER A 971 -29.96 -23.54 66.88
C SER A 971 -30.60 -24.92 66.58
N SER A 972 -29.92 -25.71 65.73
CA SER A 972 -29.26 -27.02 66.00
C SER A 972 -28.88 -27.69 64.65
N LYS A 973 -27.60 -27.96 64.35
CA LYS A 973 -26.74 -29.13 64.63
C LYS A 973 -27.15 -30.47 63.98
N LYS A 974 -26.13 -31.11 63.35
CA LYS A 974 -25.92 -32.53 62.96
C LYS A 974 -26.56 -32.98 61.62
N SER A 975 -25.82 -33.34 60.57
CA SER A 975 -24.83 -34.43 60.31
C SER A 975 -25.46 -35.81 60.02
N ALA A 976 -25.43 -36.20 58.75
CA ALA A 976 -25.28 -37.57 58.21
C ALA A 976 -25.10 -37.38 56.68
N GLY A 977 -24.11 -37.91 55.96
CA GLY A 977 -23.36 -39.14 56.18
C GLY A 977 -24.07 -40.31 55.52
N SER A 978 -23.79 -40.57 54.23
CA SER A 978 -23.58 -41.91 53.65
C SER A 978 -23.68 -41.89 52.12
N LYS A 979 -22.70 -42.57 51.50
CA LYS A 979 -22.78 -43.52 50.36
C LYS A 979 -23.59 -43.05 49.14
N SER A 980 -23.08 -43.02 47.92
CA SER A 980 -22.09 -43.86 47.22
C SER A 980 -21.58 -43.09 46.01
#